data_AF-A0A521KSI2-F1
#
_entry.id   AF-A0A521KSI2-F1
#
_cell.length_a   1.000
_cell.length_b   1.000
_cell.length_c   1.000
_cell.angle_alpha   90.00
_cell.angle_beta   90.00
_cell.angle_gamma   90.00
#
_symmetry.space_group_name_H-M   'P 1'
#
loop_
_entity.id
_entity.type
_entity.pdbx_description
1 polymer ?
#
loop_
_entity_poly.entity_id
_entity_poly.type
_entity_poly.pdbx_seq_one_letter_code
_entity_poly.pdbx_strand_id
1 'polypeptide(L)'
;SGYETVLPRVFVQHGIPFVSTLGRALAEFPFIKTAMQLLQLRVAGYRRDHMMDLLSSPFLRLSCLLPQGPLPRPDLWDLASRRLGITKGLDEWRRLTGFQDAGLSLRDDEEGEGAGPRIPAEQIRAAWSVVTALTEAIGDVPETASWAEYVMHVQTLVDRFLDPLAGGAASSASEQPDLLCRAFRDSLGELRELARFGPEVSLLDFVATLRRLVDETTVPVGPTESSRGVGVQVLDAMAARGVPFRALYVLGLNEKVFPRHIQEDAFLRDAPRRFLEADLGFKIQEKLTGFDEEKLLFRLLCDAARDQLTLLYQRTDDAGRMLVPSSYLAGIRSQAGGAEVMVPRRLTRKFEEGLSYRVERLTPIETGIKLLLDRIVPRQLLEVVHPAGRLVMRGLHALRAQETVASTLGAYDGLTGPLASFWLRLKQRGLSPTSLQEYATCPFRYFAGQVLRLDSLVVLEVEDQIGPIELGVLAHGILRACHERLHREGYFAMPSRSSVDPLTVLEEAAHRVFGQFALTHPVGFPVVWGLHQERLLGFLRDVLREDLAELSAGGWEPILFEEPLTGTLEAVGAVETGDPETVSIAGRLDRVDWSAARNAYRIIDYKFKASREPDTLDKNLPLGAVRGLRLQPPLYLAMAGSGMSGRLTQAGVTGCEGEGMTPSAEGVWFYYLAQRWEARHGQALTRAEFPGNAWTAGLREPLERVLRHVLGGIKAGRFFIYPDGYCEHCDYRLTCRTTHQPTSWRARSDHATVRPYRDIRRAKLSDSPADRNVPSSPRTRRPRKPSGPAGEGS
;
A
#
# COMPACT_ATOMS: atom_id res chain seq x y z
N SER A 1 -7.44 13.96 30.64
CA SER A 1 -6.18 14.75 30.72
C SER A 1 -4.97 13.84 30.47
N GLY A 2 -5.17 12.72 29.76
CA GLY A 2 -4.15 11.72 29.46
C GLY A 2 -3.77 10.84 30.66
N TYR A 3 -3.83 11.39 31.88
CA TYR A 3 -3.43 10.70 33.10
C TYR A 3 -4.26 9.45 33.42
N GLU A 4 -5.53 9.42 33.00
CA GLU A 4 -6.44 8.27 33.12
C GLU A 4 -5.93 6.99 32.44
N THR A 5 -5.08 7.11 31.41
CA THR A 5 -4.44 5.96 30.75
C THR A 5 -2.98 5.77 31.19
N VAL A 6 -2.26 6.86 31.45
CA VAL A 6 -0.82 6.83 31.76
C VAL A 6 -0.56 6.33 33.17
N LEU A 7 -1.29 6.83 34.18
CA LEU A 7 -1.04 6.50 35.59
C LEU A 7 -1.25 5.00 35.87
N PRO A 8 -2.37 4.37 35.45
CA PRO A 8 -2.55 2.93 35.68
C PRO A 8 -1.44 2.10 35.07
N ARG A 9 -1.04 2.42 33.82
CA ARG A 9 0.03 1.72 33.12
C ARG A 9 1.36 1.84 33.86
N VAL A 10 1.76 3.05 34.26
CA VAL A 10 3.02 3.31 34.95
C VAL A 10 3.01 2.65 36.34
N PHE A 11 1.91 2.77 37.08
CA PHE A 11 1.81 2.20 38.42
C PHE A 11 1.86 0.67 38.39
N VAL A 12 1.18 0.02 37.43
CA VAL A 12 1.30 -1.43 37.22
C VAL A 12 2.74 -1.82 36.88
N GLN A 13 3.41 -1.08 35.98
CA GLN A 13 4.81 -1.35 35.60
C GLN A 13 5.79 -1.24 36.76
N HIS A 14 5.54 -0.36 37.73
CA HIS A 14 6.37 -0.17 38.92
C HIS A 14 5.84 -0.89 40.17
N GLY A 15 4.78 -1.68 40.07
CA GLY A 15 4.20 -2.41 41.20
C GLY A 15 3.61 -1.50 42.29
N ILE A 16 3.09 -0.33 41.92
CA ILE A 16 2.49 0.65 42.82
C ILE A 16 0.98 0.40 42.90
N PRO A 17 0.44 -0.14 44.00
CA PRO A 17 -1.01 -0.24 44.17
C PRO A 17 -1.62 1.16 44.30
N PHE A 18 -2.81 1.37 43.74
CA PHE A 18 -3.50 2.65 43.83
C PHE A 18 -5.02 2.50 43.81
N VAL A 19 -5.68 3.54 44.32
CA VAL A 19 -7.13 3.74 44.25
C VAL A 19 -7.37 5.10 43.59
N SER A 20 -8.38 5.21 42.72
CA SER A 20 -8.63 6.46 42.01
C SER A 20 -10.10 6.85 41.90
N THR A 21 -10.36 8.16 41.85
CA THR A 21 -11.64 8.75 41.40
C THR A 21 -11.65 9.05 39.90
N LEU A 22 -10.55 8.79 39.18
CA LEU A 22 -10.48 9.00 37.74
C LEU A 22 -11.48 8.09 37.03
N GLY A 23 -12.19 8.68 36.06
CA GLY A 23 -13.04 7.97 35.12
C GLY A 23 -12.45 8.03 33.71
N ARG A 24 -12.61 6.95 32.94
CA ARG A 24 -12.29 6.90 31.52
C ARG A 24 -13.59 6.87 30.72
N ALA A 25 -13.69 7.68 29.67
CA ALA A 25 -14.90 7.72 28.84
C ALA A 25 -15.18 6.33 28.23
N LEU A 26 -16.45 5.93 28.21
CA LEU A 26 -16.88 4.62 27.73
C LEU A 26 -16.50 4.44 26.24
N ALA A 27 -16.53 5.52 25.46
CA ALA A 27 -16.11 5.56 24.06
C ALA A 27 -14.64 5.18 23.80
N GLU A 28 -13.76 5.26 24.79
CA GLU A 28 -12.34 4.96 24.60
C GLU A 28 -12.04 3.45 24.57
N PHE A 29 -12.94 2.63 25.11
CA PHE A 29 -12.75 1.20 25.25
C PHE A 29 -12.95 0.47 23.90
N PRO A 30 -12.04 -0.44 23.50
CA PRO A 30 -12.09 -1.11 22.19
C PRO A 30 -13.40 -1.86 21.90
N PHE A 31 -13.99 -2.52 22.91
CA PHE A 31 -15.28 -3.19 22.78
C PHE A 31 -16.40 -2.20 22.40
N ILE A 32 -16.45 -1.06 23.08
CA ILE A 32 -17.47 -0.01 22.85
C ILE A 32 -17.27 0.64 21.49
N LYS A 33 -16.02 0.88 21.07
CA LYS A 33 -15.72 1.35 19.72
C LYS A 33 -16.25 0.38 18.66
N THR A 34 -16.07 -0.92 18.87
CA THR A 34 -16.60 -1.95 17.97
C THR A 34 -18.13 -1.92 17.92
N ALA A 35 -18.80 -1.78 19.06
CA ALA A 35 -20.26 -1.63 19.13
C ALA A 35 -20.75 -0.39 18.37
N MET A 36 -20.08 0.75 18.53
CA MET A 36 -20.41 1.97 17.79
C MET A 36 -20.13 1.82 16.28
N GLN A 37 -19.04 1.16 15.88
CA GLN A 37 -18.70 0.91 14.48
C GLN A 37 -19.77 0.05 13.80
N LEU A 38 -20.26 -1.00 14.47
CA LEU A 38 -21.34 -1.86 13.97
C LEU A 38 -22.59 -1.03 13.59
N LEU A 39 -22.99 -0.11 14.46
CA LEU A 39 -24.16 0.75 14.24
C LEU A 39 -23.91 1.83 13.17
N GLN A 40 -22.67 2.30 13.05
CA GLN A 40 -22.29 3.33 12.08
C GLN A 40 -22.15 2.81 10.66
N LEU A 41 -22.11 1.49 10.43
CA LEU A 41 -21.94 0.92 9.08
C LEU A 41 -23.01 1.41 8.10
N ARG A 42 -24.29 1.38 8.50
CA ARG A 42 -25.38 1.82 7.62
C ARG A 42 -25.38 3.33 7.42
N VAL A 43 -25.14 4.10 8.48
CA VAL A 43 -25.03 5.56 8.42
C VAL A 43 -23.89 6.00 7.50
N ALA A 44 -22.79 5.26 7.51
CA ALA A 44 -21.65 5.50 6.63
C ALA A 44 -21.83 4.94 5.20
N GLY A 45 -22.97 4.33 4.87
CA GLY A 45 -23.21 3.74 3.55
C GLY A 45 -22.31 2.54 3.23
N TYR A 46 -22.01 1.71 4.24
CA TYR A 46 -21.16 0.52 4.11
C TYR A 46 -19.77 0.81 3.53
N ARG A 47 -19.17 1.94 3.94
CA ARG A 47 -17.80 2.31 3.57
C ARG A 47 -16.80 1.22 3.95
N ARG A 48 -15.82 1.03 3.08
CA ARG A 48 -14.87 -0.08 3.14
C ARG A 48 -13.94 -0.02 4.34
N ASP A 49 -13.47 1.17 4.72
CA ASP A 49 -12.69 1.36 5.95
C ASP A 49 -13.47 0.94 7.20
N HIS A 50 -14.69 1.42 7.37
CA HIS A 50 -15.52 1.08 8.52
C HIS A 50 -15.87 -0.41 8.59
N MET A 51 -16.19 -1.03 7.44
CA MET A 51 -16.43 -2.48 7.36
C MET A 51 -15.17 -3.27 7.75
N MET A 52 -14.01 -2.93 7.18
CA MET A 52 -12.77 -3.66 7.47
C MET A 52 -12.30 -3.47 8.92
N ASP A 53 -12.51 -2.30 9.52
CA ASP A 53 -12.24 -2.06 10.94
C ASP A 53 -13.09 -2.98 11.82
N LEU A 54 -14.39 -3.13 11.51
CA LEU A 54 -15.27 -4.04 12.22
C LEU A 54 -14.85 -5.51 12.03
N LEU A 55 -14.57 -5.93 10.79
CA LEU A 55 -14.18 -7.32 10.46
C LEU A 55 -12.83 -7.70 11.08
N SER A 56 -11.96 -6.73 11.34
CA SER A 56 -10.66 -6.93 11.98
C SER A 56 -10.74 -6.85 13.51
N SER A 57 -11.89 -6.47 14.07
CA SER A 57 -12.06 -6.34 15.51
C SER A 57 -12.08 -7.72 16.18
N PRO A 58 -11.29 -7.94 17.25
CA PRO A 58 -11.31 -9.19 17.99
C PRO A 58 -12.63 -9.40 18.77
N PHE A 59 -13.44 -8.35 18.94
CA PHE A 59 -14.73 -8.43 19.61
C PHE A 59 -15.86 -8.88 18.69
N LEU A 60 -15.64 -8.96 17.37
CA LEU A 60 -16.65 -9.46 16.43
C LEU A 60 -16.66 -11.00 16.42
N ARG A 61 -17.82 -11.60 16.68
CA ARG A 61 -18.04 -13.05 16.62
C ARG A 61 -18.14 -13.52 15.17
N LEU A 62 -17.01 -13.59 14.46
CA LEU A 62 -16.99 -14.13 13.10
C LEU A 62 -17.49 -15.59 13.04
N SER A 63 -17.39 -16.35 14.13
CA SER A 63 -17.95 -17.72 14.23
C SER A 63 -19.48 -17.78 14.12
N CYS A 64 -20.21 -16.73 14.54
CA CYS A 64 -21.67 -16.72 14.37
C CYS A 64 -22.09 -16.38 12.93
N LEU A 65 -21.22 -15.66 12.20
CA LEU A 65 -21.42 -15.29 10.80
C LEU A 65 -20.89 -16.38 9.84
N LEU A 66 -19.93 -17.20 10.30
CA LEU A 66 -19.33 -18.30 9.56
C LEU A 66 -19.24 -19.58 10.42
N PRO A 67 -20.36 -20.25 10.72
CA PRO A 67 -20.36 -21.42 11.62
C PRO A 67 -19.62 -22.65 11.07
N GLN A 68 -19.59 -22.80 9.74
CA GLN A 68 -18.97 -23.91 9.00
C GLN A 68 -17.92 -23.42 7.99
N GLY A 69 -17.43 -22.19 8.17
CA GLY A 69 -16.51 -21.53 7.24
C GLY A 69 -15.03 -21.82 7.53
N PRO A 70 -14.12 -21.44 6.62
CA PRO A 70 -12.69 -21.48 6.90
C PRO A 70 -12.35 -20.51 8.03
N LEU A 71 -11.18 -20.69 8.67
CA LEU A 71 -10.68 -19.71 9.65
C LEU A 71 -10.65 -18.32 9.00
N PRO A 72 -11.38 -17.32 9.54
CA PRO A 72 -11.47 -16.00 8.92
C PRO A 72 -10.11 -15.34 8.80
N ARG A 73 -9.86 -14.72 7.65
CA ARG A 73 -8.64 -13.95 7.38
C ARG A 73 -8.99 -12.53 6.91
N PRO A 74 -9.34 -11.63 7.85
CA PRO A 74 -9.64 -10.23 7.52
C PRO A 74 -8.50 -9.53 6.76
N ASP A 75 -7.25 -9.95 6.97
CA ASP A 75 -6.08 -9.49 6.21
C ASP A 75 -6.18 -9.82 4.71
N LEU A 76 -6.67 -11.00 4.35
CA LEU A 76 -6.90 -11.37 2.95
C LEU A 76 -8.13 -10.65 2.37
N TRP A 77 -9.16 -10.42 3.19
CA TRP A 77 -10.35 -9.68 2.78
C TRP A 77 -10.03 -8.19 2.55
N ASP A 78 -9.11 -7.64 3.33
CA ASP A 78 -8.55 -6.29 3.15
C ASP A 78 -7.87 -6.17 1.78
N LEU A 79 -7.02 -7.15 1.43
CA LEU A 79 -6.36 -7.21 0.12
C LEU A 79 -7.36 -7.39 -1.03
N ALA A 80 -8.36 -8.27 -0.87
CA ALA A 80 -9.38 -8.48 -1.89
C ALA A 80 -10.20 -7.22 -2.16
N SER A 81 -10.68 -6.56 -1.11
CA SER A 81 -11.48 -5.34 -1.22
C SER A 81 -10.71 -4.19 -1.87
N ARG A 82 -9.41 -4.08 -1.58
CA ARG A 82 -8.49 -3.17 -2.28
C ARG A 82 -8.39 -3.53 -3.75
N ARG A 83 -7.99 -4.77 -4.08
CA ARG A 83 -7.77 -5.21 -5.47
C ARG A 83 -9.00 -5.01 -6.37
N LEU A 84 -10.20 -5.15 -5.80
CA LEU A 84 -11.48 -4.94 -6.49
C LEU A 84 -11.97 -3.48 -6.46
N GLY A 85 -11.21 -2.58 -5.85
CA GLY A 85 -11.52 -1.15 -5.66
C GLY A 85 -12.88 -0.92 -5.02
N ILE A 86 -13.16 -1.63 -3.93
CA ILE A 86 -14.37 -1.48 -3.12
C ILE A 86 -14.16 -0.30 -2.17
N THR A 87 -15.04 0.69 -2.25
CA THR A 87 -14.98 1.93 -1.47
C THR A 87 -16.20 2.09 -0.56
N LYS A 88 -17.41 1.86 -1.07
CA LYS A 88 -18.68 2.00 -0.33
C LYS A 88 -19.84 1.30 -1.03
N GLY A 89 -20.88 1.04 -0.26
CA GLY A 89 -22.16 0.54 -0.78
C GLY A 89 -22.13 -0.93 -1.18
N LEU A 90 -23.29 -1.58 -1.08
CA LEU A 90 -23.42 -3.02 -1.32
C LEU A 90 -23.11 -3.44 -2.76
N ASP A 91 -23.36 -2.56 -3.74
CA ASP A 91 -23.12 -2.86 -5.15
C ASP A 91 -21.62 -3.07 -5.45
N GLU A 92 -20.74 -2.30 -4.82
CA GLU A 92 -19.29 -2.50 -4.96
C GLU A 92 -18.84 -3.76 -4.22
N TRP A 93 -19.40 -4.04 -3.04
CA TRP A 93 -19.13 -5.28 -2.30
C TRP A 93 -19.53 -6.54 -3.07
N ARG A 94 -20.56 -6.47 -3.92
CA ARG A 94 -20.99 -7.57 -4.79
C ARG A 94 -19.93 -8.01 -5.80
N ARG A 95 -18.90 -7.21 -6.08
CA ARG A 95 -17.77 -7.62 -6.95
C ARG A 95 -17.05 -8.88 -6.43
N LEU A 96 -17.14 -9.16 -5.12
CA LEU A 96 -16.62 -10.40 -4.54
C LEU A 96 -17.27 -11.65 -5.14
N THR A 97 -18.53 -11.57 -5.60
CA THR A 97 -19.26 -12.73 -6.15
C THR A 97 -18.61 -13.28 -7.41
N GLY A 98 -17.99 -12.42 -8.23
CA GLY A 98 -17.25 -12.82 -9.44
C GLY A 98 -16.03 -13.71 -9.18
N PHE A 99 -15.57 -13.82 -7.93
CA PHE A 99 -14.37 -14.57 -7.54
C PHE A 99 -14.64 -15.68 -6.52
N GLN A 100 -15.92 -16.05 -6.31
CA GLN A 100 -16.31 -17.05 -5.31
C GLN A 100 -15.93 -18.48 -5.69
N ASP A 101 -15.82 -18.80 -6.98
CA ASP A 101 -15.47 -20.17 -7.42
C ASP A 101 -13.99 -20.32 -7.64
N ALA A 102 -13.42 -19.37 -8.39
CA ALA A 102 -12.03 -19.43 -8.79
C ALA A 102 -11.11 -18.94 -7.65
N GLY A 103 -11.52 -17.91 -6.89
CA GLY A 103 -10.63 -17.15 -6.00
C GLY A 103 -9.96 -16.00 -6.74
N LEU A 104 -9.44 -15.03 -6.00
CA LEU A 104 -8.92 -13.78 -6.55
C LEU A 104 -7.41 -13.85 -6.71
N SER A 105 -6.91 -13.71 -7.95
CA SER A 105 -5.49 -13.52 -8.18
C SER A 105 -5.09 -12.10 -7.79
N LEU A 106 -3.99 -11.97 -7.06
CA LEU A 106 -3.41 -10.66 -6.76
C LEU A 106 -2.54 -10.14 -7.92
N ARG A 107 -2.38 -10.94 -8.98
CA ARG A 107 -1.63 -10.60 -10.19
C ARG A 107 -2.48 -10.84 -11.43
N ASP A 108 -2.29 -9.99 -12.43
CA ASP A 108 -2.87 -10.21 -13.74
C ASP A 108 -2.05 -11.27 -14.47
N ASP A 109 -2.66 -12.43 -14.71
CA ASP A 109 -2.05 -13.59 -15.35
C ASP A 109 -1.91 -13.35 -16.87
N GLU A 110 -1.14 -12.34 -17.29
CA GLU A 110 -1.01 -12.02 -18.72
C GLU A 110 -0.01 -12.95 -19.45
N GLU A 111 1.00 -13.51 -18.76
CA GLU A 111 2.14 -14.17 -19.43
C GLU A 111 2.44 -15.60 -18.97
N GLY A 112 1.42 -16.37 -18.53
CA GLY A 112 1.62 -17.77 -18.11
C GLY A 112 2.59 -17.91 -16.93
N GLU A 113 2.76 -16.82 -16.16
CA GLU A 113 3.54 -16.83 -14.94
C GLU A 113 2.79 -17.64 -13.89
N GLY A 114 3.18 -18.90 -13.70
CA GLY A 114 2.45 -19.85 -12.85
C GLY A 114 1.85 -19.23 -11.59
N ALA A 115 0.56 -19.53 -11.35
CA ALA A 115 -0.35 -18.94 -10.37
C ALA A 115 0.34 -18.03 -9.33
N GLY A 116 0.17 -16.72 -9.49
CA GLY A 116 0.53 -15.74 -8.47
C GLY A 116 -0.13 -16.03 -7.12
N PRO A 117 0.27 -15.29 -6.05
CA PRO A 117 -0.41 -15.42 -4.76
C PRO A 117 -1.90 -15.14 -4.97
N ARG A 118 -2.69 -16.16 -4.66
CA ARG A 118 -4.14 -16.15 -4.87
C ARG A 118 -4.82 -16.15 -3.53
N ILE A 119 -5.82 -15.28 -3.37
CA ILE A 119 -6.74 -15.37 -2.25
C ILE A 119 -7.67 -16.55 -2.53
N PRO A 120 -7.71 -17.57 -1.63
CA PRO A 120 -8.53 -18.74 -1.84
C PRO A 120 -10.01 -18.39 -2.02
N ALA A 121 -10.68 -19.10 -2.94
CA ALA A 121 -12.11 -18.98 -3.21
C ALA A 121 -12.97 -19.07 -1.93
N GLU A 122 -12.59 -19.95 -1.00
CA GLU A 122 -13.24 -20.09 0.30
C GLU A 122 -13.20 -18.81 1.15
N GLN A 123 -12.12 -18.03 1.09
CA GLN A 123 -12.00 -16.76 1.83
C GLN A 123 -12.83 -15.66 1.18
N ILE A 124 -12.94 -15.64 -0.15
CA ILE A 124 -13.81 -14.71 -0.87
C ILE A 124 -15.30 -15.01 -0.56
N ARG A 125 -15.68 -16.29 -0.57
CA ARG A 125 -17.03 -16.72 -0.15
C ARG A 125 -17.32 -16.34 1.30
N ALA A 126 -16.35 -16.57 2.19
CA ALA A 126 -16.47 -16.21 3.59
C ALA A 126 -16.65 -14.68 3.77
N ALA A 127 -15.82 -13.87 3.12
CA ALA A 127 -15.92 -12.41 3.16
C ALA A 127 -17.29 -11.92 2.69
N TRP A 128 -17.75 -12.40 1.53
CA TRP A 128 -19.06 -12.02 1.00
C TRP A 128 -20.20 -12.45 1.94
N SER A 129 -20.19 -13.69 2.44
CA SER A 129 -21.19 -14.20 3.37
C SER A 129 -21.27 -13.35 4.64
N VAL A 130 -20.13 -12.93 5.20
CA VAL A 130 -20.09 -12.09 6.39
C VAL A 130 -20.63 -10.69 6.10
N VAL A 131 -20.18 -10.06 5.01
CA VAL A 131 -20.65 -8.72 4.61
C VAL A 131 -22.16 -8.74 4.39
N THR A 132 -22.67 -9.71 3.62
CA THR A 132 -24.11 -9.86 3.37
C THR A 132 -24.88 -10.05 4.67
N ALA A 133 -24.48 -11.00 5.52
CA ALA A 133 -25.18 -11.28 6.78
C ALA A 133 -25.20 -10.07 7.74
N LEU A 134 -24.11 -9.30 7.82
CA LEU A 134 -24.07 -8.06 8.60
C LEU A 134 -24.99 -7.00 7.99
N THR A 135 -24.96 -6.82 6.67
CA THR A 135 -25.79 -5.81 6.01
C THR A 135 -27.28 -6.13 6.03
N GLU A 136 -27.65 -7.41 5.97
CA GLU A 136 -29.04 -7.86 6.14
C GLU A 136 -29.50 -7.60 7.58
N ALA A 137 -28.73 -8.03 8.59
CA ALA A 137 -29.10 -7.84 9.98
C ALA A 137 -29.18 -6.36 10.41
N ILE A 138 -28.32 -5.48 9.84
CA ILE A 138 -28.39 -4.03 10.07
C ILE A 138 -29.49 -3.39 9.20
N GLY A 139 -29.81 -4.00 8.06
CA GLY A 139 -30.92 -3.61 7.19
C GLY A 139 -32.28 -3.74 7.86
N ASP A 140 -32.45 -4.74 8.73
CA ASP A 140 -33.66 -4.97 9.53
C ASP A 140 -33.96 -3.85 10.53
N VAL A 141 -32.99 -2.97 10.81
CA VAL A 141 -33.22 -1.79 11.67
C VAL A 141 -34.01 -0.74 10.87
N PRO A 142 -35.13 -0.22 11.36
CA PRO A 142 -35.93 0.77 10.63
C PRO A 142 -35.20 2.12 10.48
N GLU A 143 -35.48 2.87 9.39
CA GLU A 143 -34.89 4.20 9.15
C GLU A 143 -35.41 5.24 10.14
N THR A 144 -36.67 5.10 10.55
CA THR A 144 -37.32 5.87 11.60
C THR A 144 -38.00 4.92 12.59
N ALA A 145 -37.78 5.11 13.88
CA ALA A 145 -38.43 4.34 14.94
C ALA A 145 -38.40 5.08 16.27
N SER A 146 -39.11 4.54 17.26
CA SER A 146 -39.06 5.06 18.62
C SER A 146 -37.69 4.75 19.28
N TRP A 147 -37.33 5.54 20.30
CA TRP A 147 -36.12 5.29 21.08
C TRP A 147 -36.07 3.88 21.68
N ALA A 148 -37.21 3.36 22.14
CA ALA A 148 -37.30 2.04 22.75
C ALA A 148 -37.06 0.90 21.74
N GLU A 149 -37.60 1.03 20.53
CA GLU A 149 -37.37 0.07 19.44
C GLU A 149 -35.90 0.07 19.02
N TYR A 150 -35.26 1.23 18.86
CA TYR A 150 -33.84 1.29 18.55
C TYR A 150 -32.97 0.65 19.63
N VAL A 151 -33.25 0.90 20.91
CA VAL A 151 -32.54 0.26 22.02
C VAL A 151 -32.64 -1.26 21.92
N MET A 152 -33.82 -1.81 21.62
CA MET A 152 -34.04 -3.25 21.45
C MET A 152 -33.25 -3.81 20.25
N HIS A 153 -33.27 -3.12 19.10
CA HIS A 153 -32.49 -3.52 17.93
C HIS A 153 -30.99 -3.51 18.21
N VAL A 154 -30.46 -2.46 18.85
CA VAL A 154 -29.04 -2.36 19.21
C VAL A 154 -28.62 -3.46 20.16
N GLN A 155 -29.41 -3.72 21.21
CA GLN A 155 -29.14 -4.81 22.16
C GLN A 155 -29.08 -6.16 21.42
N THR A 156 -30.04 -6.42 20.55
CA THR A 156 -30.08 -7.65 19.74
C THR A 156 -28.84 -7.79 18.85
N LEU A 157 -28.42 -6.71 18.18
CA LEU A 157 -27.24 -6.71 17.32
C LEU A 157 -25.94 -6.95 18.11
N VAL A 158 -25.77 -6.25 19.24
CA VAL A 158 -24.59 -6.37 20.10
C VAL A 158 -24.50 -7.76 20.70
N ASP A 159 -25.60 -8.28 21.26
CA ASP A 159 -25.63 -9.61 21.89
C ASP A 159 -25.40 -10.73 20.87
N ARG A 160 -25.89 -10.56 19.63
CA ARG A 160 -25.70 -11.52 18.53
C ARG A 160 -24.27 -11.51 18.00
N PHE A 161 -23.72 -10.34 17.68
CA PHE A 161 -22.49 -10.23 16.89
C PHE A 161 -21.23 -9.92 17.69
N LEU A 162 -21.33 -9.43 18.93
CA LEU A 162 -20.16 -9.03 19.71
C LEU A 162 -19.92 -9.93 20.92
N ASP A 163 -18.64 -10.15 21.22
CA ASP A 163 -18.19 -10.87 22.40
C ASP A 163 -17.23 -10.00 23.24
N PRO A 164 -17.63 -9.57 24.45
CA PRO A 164 -16.77 -8.79 25.31
C PRO A 164 -15.55 -9.58 25.82
N LEU A 165 -15.57 -10.92 25.78
CA LEU A 165 -14.47 -11.78 26.26
C LEU A 165 -13.45 -12.16 25.16
N ALA A 166 -13.79 -11.96 23.88
CA ALA A 166 -12.94 -12.37 22.75
C ALA A 166 -11.70 -11.49 22.54
N GLY A 167 -11.65 -10.29 23.14
CA GLY A 167 -10.52 -9.34 23.03
C GLY A 167 -9.18 -9.79 23.64
N GLY A 168 -9.14 -10.96 24.28
CA GLY A 168 -7.94 -11.57 24.84
C GLY A 168 -7.43 -10.91 26.13
N ALA A 169 -7.09 -11.74 27.11
CA ALA A 169 -6.50 -11.35 28.41
C ALA A 169 -5.13 -10.64 28.33
N ALA A 170 -4.57 -10.43 27.12
CA ALA A 170 -3.26 -9.82 26.90
C ALA A 170 -3.30 -8.28 26.84
N SER A 171 -4.47 -7.66 26.62
CA SER A 171 -4.62 -6.20 26.60
C SER A 171 -4.95 -5.68 28.00
N SER A 172 -3.95 -5.75 28.89
CA SER A 172 -4.00 -5.36 30.30
C SER A 172 -4.97 -6.17 31.16
N ALA A 173 -4.47 -6.74 32.26
CA ALA A 173 -5.25 -7.43 33.29
C ALA A 173 -6.23 -6.50 34.07
N SER A 174 -6.67 -5.40 33.45
CA SER A 174 -7.33 -4.24 34.05
C SER A 174 -8.71 -3.95 33.47
N GLU A 175 -9.05 -4.42 32.27
CA GLU A 175 -10.36 -4.12 31.67
C GLU A 175 -11.38 -5.14 32.17
N GLN A 176 -12.39 -4.69 32.91
CA GLN A 176 -13.45 -5.53 33.48
C GLN A 176 -14.63 -5.58 32.51
N PRO A 177 -14.78 -6.64 31.70
CA PRO A 177 -15.76 -6.65 30.60
C PRO A 177 -17.20 -6.49 31.12
N ASP A 178 -17.51 -7.09 32.27
CA ASP A 178 -18.82 -6.99 32.92
C ASP A 178 -19.20 -5.56 33.32
N LEU A 179 -18.21 -4.74 33.69
CA LEU A 179 -18.45 -3.33 34.05
C LEU A 179 -18.75 -2.51 32.80
N LEU A 180 -18.00 -2.75 31.71
CA LEU A 180 -18.21 -2.08 30.42
C LEU A 180 -19.57 -2.42 29.81
N CYS A 181 -19.95 -3.70 29.82
CA CYS A 181 -21.24 -4.15 29.32
C CYS A 181 -22.41 -3.58 30.14
N ARG A 182 -22.24 -3.47 31.46
CA ARG A 182 -23.24 -2.83 32.33
C ARG A 182 -23.37 -1.35 32.02
N ALA A 183 -22.27 -0.60 32.02
CA ALA A 183 -22.27 0.84 31.70
C ALA A 183 -22.90 1.12 30.33
N PHE A 184 -22.58 0.32 29.31
CA PHE A 184 -23.20 0.46 27.98
C PHE A 184 -24.70 0.17 27.98
N ARG A 185 -25.14 -0.88 28.71
CA ARG A 185 -26.57 -1.20 28.83
C ARG A 185 -27.33 -0.11 29.60
N ASP A 186 -26.70 0.48 30.61
CA ASP A 186 -27.26 1.59 31.38
C ASP A 186 -27.43 2.83 30.49
N SER A 187 -26.42 3.16 29.67
CA SER A 187 -26.54 4.23 28.65
C SER A 187 -27.71 3.97 27.67
N LEU A 188 -27.89 2.74 27.21
CA LEU A 188 -29.05 2.38 26.38
C LEU A 188 -30.38 2.51 27.15
N GLY A 189 -30.38 2.20 28.45
CA GLY A 189 -31.52 2.39 29.35
C GLY A 189 -31.94 3.85 29.47
N GLU A 190 -30.99 4.78 29.56
CA GLU A 190 -31.27 6.23 29.59
C GLU A 190 -31.93 6.71 28.29
N LEU A 191 -31.46 6.24 27.13
CA LEU A 191 -32.11 6.56 25.85
C LEU A 191 -33.53 6.00 25.77
N ARG A 192 -33.80 4.85 26.39
CA ARG A 192 -35.16 4.29 26.43
C ARG A 192 -36.15 5.22 27.12
N GLU A 193 -35.72 5.98 28.13
CA GLU A 193 -36.58 6.95 28.82
C GLU A 193 -36.96 8.15 27.95
N LEU A 194 -36.18 8.44 26.90
CA LEU A 194 -36.50 9.48 25.92
C LEU A 194 -37.70 9.13 25.02
N ALA A 195 -38.15 7.87 25.01
CA ALA A 195 -39.36 7.44 24.31
C ALA A 195 -40.62 8.23 24.75
N ARG A 196 -40.58 8.89 25.91
CA ARG A 196 -41.66 9.73 26.43
C ARG A 196 -41.82 11.08 25.70
N PHE A 197 -40.79 11.54 24.97
CA PHE A 197 -40.71 12.92 24.44
C PHE A 197 -40.87 13.04 22.92
N GLY A 198 -41.01 11.93 22.19
CA GLY A 198 -41.26 11.94 20.74
C GLY A 198 -41.46 10.52 20.19
N PRO A 199 -42.38 10.32 19.23
CA PRO A 199 -42.73 8.98 18.75
C PRO A 199 -41.71 8.38 17.78
N GLU A 200 -41.05 9.19 16.96
CA GLU A 200 -40.14 8.72 15.91
C GLU A 200 -38.87 9.57 15.83
N VAL A 201 -37.73 8.91 15.68
CA VAL A 201 -36.39 9.50 15.52
C VAL A 201 -35.70 8.81 14.36
N SER A 202 -34.82 9.52 13.65
CA SER A 202 -34.03 8.91 12.58
C SER A 202 -32.88 8.07 13.16
N LEU A 203 -32.46 7.02 12.44
CA LEU A 203 -31.29 6.23 12.84
C LEU A 203 -30.03 7.10 13.02
N LEU A 204 -29.88 8.14 12.18
CA LEU A 204 -28.76 9.08 12.26
C LEU A 204 -28.75 9.83 13.61
N ASP A 205 -29.90 10.38 14.01
CA ASP A 205 -30.04 11.13 15.26
C ASP A 205 -29.89 10.23 16.48
N PHE A 206 -30.41 9.00 16.40
CA PHE A 206 -30.24 7.99 17.44
C PHE A 206 -28.75 7.66 17.65
N VAL A 207 -28.02 7.32 16.58
CA VAL A 207 -26.58 6.98 16.65
C VAL A 207 -25.75 8.18 17.13
N ALA A 208 -26.08 9.40 16.70
CA ALA A 208 -25.41 10.62 17.16
C ALA A 208 -25.64 10.87 18.66
N THR A 209 -26.85 10.60 19.16
CA THR A 209 -27.20 10.77 20.57
C THR A 209 -26.55 9.71 21.44
N LEU A 210 -26.59 8.43 21.02
CA LEU A 210 -25.89 7.34 21.70
C LEU A 210 -24.38 7.62 21.78
N ARG A 211 -23.77 8.12 20.70
CA ARG A 211 -22.35 8.49 20.71
C ARG A 211 -22.04 9.52 21.78
N ARG A 212 -22.83 10.59 21.85
CA ARG A 212 -22.66 11.63 22.87
C ARG A 212 -22.77 11.07 24.28
N LEU A 213 -23.76 10.23 24.53
CA LEU A 213 -23.96 9.61 25.84
C LEU A 213 -22.78 8.70 26.22
N VAL A 214 -22.28 7.93 25.27
CA VAL A 214 -21.11 7.04 25.47
C VAL A 214 -19.81 7.85 25.64
N ASP A 215 -19.69 9.02 25.02
CA ASP A 215 -18.56 9.94 25.24
C ASP A 215 -18.60 10.59 26.63
N GLU A 216 -19.80 10.88 27.15
CA GLU A 216 -20.02 11.50 28.47
C GLU A 216 -20.00 10.50 29.63
N THR A 217 -20.39 9.24 29.39
CA THR A 217 -20.40 8.18 30.40
C THR A 217 -18.98 7.76 30.74
N THR A 218 -18.63 7.78 32.02
CA THR A 218 -17.28 7.41 32.49
C THR A 218 -17.28 6.15 33.34
N VAL A 219 -16.24 5.34 33.15
CA VAL A 219 -16.00 4.11 33.91
C VAL A 219 -14.81 4.33 34.85
N PRO A 220 -14.94 4.03 36.16
CA PRO A 220 -13.87 4.23 37.13
C PRO A 220 -12.59 3.47 36.77
N VAL A 221 -11.43 4.11 37.02
CA VAL A 221 -10.10 3.56 36.77
C VAL A 221 -9.51 3.01 38.09
N GLY A 222 -9.18 1.71 38.11
CA GLY A 222 -8.51 1.06 39.25
C GLY A 222 -9.19 -0.23 39.70
N PRO A 223 -8.58 -0.99 40.62
CA PRO A 223 -9.13 -2.28 41.08
C PRO A 223 -10.45 -2.10 41.84
N THR A 224 -11.44 -2.93 41.51
CA THR A 224 -12.75 -2.97 42.18
C THR A 224 -12.62 -3.52 43.59
N GLU A 225 -13.35 -2.87 44.52
CA GLU A 225 -13.74 -3.17 45.92
C GLU A 225 -12.73 -3.86 46.86
N SER A 226 -12.04 -4.92 46.42
CA SER A 226 -11.02 -5.69 47.12
C SER A 226 -9.75 -4.91 47.54
N SER A 227 -9.52 -3.72 46.97
CA SER A 227 -8.34 -2.86 47.26
C SER A 227 -8.67 -1.56 48.01
N ARG A 228 -9.91 -1.41 48.52
CA ARG A 228 -10.31 -0.19 49.24
C ARG A 228 -9.37 0.07 50.43
N GLY A 229 -8.58 1.13 50.33
CA GLY A 229 -7.74 1.66 51.42
C GLY A 229 -6.25 1.30 51.37
N VAL A 230 -5.77 0.57 50.35
CA VAL A 230 -4.34 0.20 50.24
C VAL A 230 -3.72 0.85 48.98
N GLY A 231 -2.63 1.60 49.16
CA GLY A 231 -1.84 2.17 48.08
C GLY A 231 -1.96 3.69 47.92
N VAL A 232 -1.52 4.19 46.76
CA VAL A 232 -1.54 5.62 46.40
C VAL A 232 -2.97 6.07 46.09
N GLN A 233 -3.40 7.20 46.65
CA GLN A 233 -4.70 7.80 46.33
C GLN A 233 -4.54 8.77 45.16
N VAL A 234 -5.22 8.49 44.04
CA VAL A 234 -5.23 9.32 42.83
C VAL A 234 -6.59 9.98 42.72
N LEU A 235 -6.69 11.22 43.21
CA LEU A 235 -7.94 11.95 43.33
C LEU A 235 -7.96 13.15 42.38
N ASP A 236 -9.15 13.54 41.93
CA ASP A 236 -9.36 14.86 41.38
C ASP A 236 -9.22 15.94 42.48
N ALA A 237 -9.00 17.19 42.07
CA ALA A 237 -8.75 18.30 42.98
C ALA A 237 -9.90 18.52 43.98
N MET A 238 -11.15 18.31 43.56
CA MET A 238 -12.33 18.50 44.41
C MET A 238 -12.44 17.40 45.47
N ALA A 239 -12.20 16.13 45.09
CA ALA A 239 -12.19 15.00 46.00
C ALA A 239 -11.05 15.06 47.02
N ALA A 240 -9.90 15.66 46.67
CA ALA A 240 -8.78 15.86 47.59
C ALA A 240 -8.98 17.01 48.59
N ARG A 241 -9.97 17.89 48.37
CA ARG A 241 -10.20 19.09 49.18
C ARG A 241 -10.48 18.72 50.65
N GLY A 242 -9.64 19.20 51.56
CA GLY A 242 -9.80 19.02 53.00
C GLY A 242 -9.33 17.67 53.54
N VAL A 243 -8.75 16.81 52.70
CA VAL A 243 -8.12 15.55 53.11
C VAL A 243 -6.64 15.82 53.39
N PRO A 244 -6.10 15.47 54.58
CA PRO A 244 -4.68 15.66 54.87
C PRO A 244 -3.82 14.53 54.28
N PHE A 245 -2.72 14.88 53.64
CA PHE A 245 -1.74 13.95 53.07
C PHE A 245 -0.36 14.17 53.67
N ARG A 246 0.40 13.08 53.90
CA ARG A 246 1.82 13.21 54.26
C ARG A 246 2.63 13.76 53.09
N ALA A 247 2.47 13.17 51.91
CA ALA A 247 3.06 13.65 50.67
C ALA A 247 1.96 13.87 49.62
N LEU A 248 1.92 15.04 49.00
CA LEU A 248 0.96 15.40 47.95
C LEU A 248 1.69 15.75 46.65
N TYR A 249 1.23 15.14 45.55
CA TYR A 249 1.69 15.44 44.20
C TYR A 249 0.53 16.06 43.41
N VAL A 250 0.62 17.34 43.09
CA VAL A 250 -0.40 18.05 42.31
C VAL A 250 0.02 18.05 40.84
N LEU A 251 -0.73 17.31 40.02
CA LEU A 251 -0.50 17.17 38.58
C LEU A 251 -1.30 18.22 37.79
N GLY A 252 -0.85 18.49 36.56
CA GLY A 252 -1.64 19.28 35.61
C GLY A 252 -1.72 20.77 35.94
N LEU A 253 -0.71 21.33 36.61
CA LEU A 253 -0.61 22.78 36.88
C LEU A 253 -0.20 23.55 35.62
N ASN A 254 -1.06 23.49 34.62
CA ASN A 254 -0.96 24.20 33.35
C ASN A 254 -2.10 25.20 33.23
N GLU A 255 -1.87 26.28 32.48
CA GLU A 255 -2.90 27.28 32.19
C GLU A 255 -4.13 26.62 31.55
N LYS A 256 -5.34 27.05 31.94
CA LYS A 256 -6.65 26.49 31.53
C LYS A 256 -6.98 25.09 32.05
N VAL A 257 -6.00 24.36 32.60
CA VAL A 257 -6.22 23.08 33.29
C VAL A 257 -6.43 23.30 34.77
N PHE A 258 -5.49 23.97 35.44
CA PHE A 258 -5.64 24.38 36.83
C PHE A 258 -4.89 25.70 37.09
N PRO A 259 -5.60 26.85 37.15
CA PRO A 259 -7.06 26.97 37.18
C PRO A 259 -7.74 26.61 35.86
N ARG A 260 -8.95 26.06 35.97
CA ARG A 260 -9.81 25.80 34.82
C ARG A 260 -10.18 27.11 34.12
N HIS A 261 -10.32 27.06 32.80
CA HIS A 261 -10.84 28.21 32.06
C HIS A 261 -12.35 28.31 32.25
N ILE A 262 -12.79 29.32 33.00
CA ILE A 262 -14.19 29.56 33.28
C ILE A 262 -14.69 30.64 32.32
N GLN A 263 -15.80 30.34 31.63
CA GLN A 263 -16.49 31.27 30.75
C GLN A 263 -17.88 31.56 31.31
N GLU A 264 -18.41 32.74 31.01
CA GLU A 264 -19.83 33.01 31.23
C GLU A 264 -20.69 32.05 30.42
N ASP A 265 -21.85 31.73 30.98
CA ASP A 265 -22.87 30.96 30.28
C ASP A 265 -23.41 31.78 29.09
N ALA A 266 -23.46 31.15 27.91
CA ALA A 266 -23.84 31.82 26.67
C ALA A 266 -25.31 32.26 26.64
N PHE A 267 -26.19 31.54 27.35
CA PHE A 267 -27.62 31.83 27.40
C PHE A 267 -27.95 32.77 28.56
N LEU A 268 -27.44 32.49 29.76
CA LEU A 268 -27.66 33.31 30.95
C LEU A 268 -26.34 33.86 31.49
N ARG A 269 -25.92 35.01 30.96
CA ARG A 269 -24.71 35.74 31.35
C ARG A 269 -24.72 36.21 32.80
N ASP A 270 -23.55 36.60 33.33
CA ASP A 270 -23.40 36.94 34.75
C ASP A 270 -24.13 38.23 35.15
N ALA A 271 -24.26 39.21 34.24
CA ALA A 271 -25.01 40.44 34.53
C ALA A 271 -26.50 40.16 34.86
N PRO A 272 -27.25 39.37 34.06
CA PRO A 272 -28.57 38.88 34.44
C PRO A 272 -28.59 38.07 35.75
N ARG A 273 -27.58 37.22 36.01
CA ARG A 273 -27.51 36.43 37.26
C ARG A 273 -27.41 37.33 38.49
N ARG A 274 -26.56 38.35 38.43
CA ARG A 274 -26.41 39.35 39.48
C ARG A 274 -27.69 40.12 39.75
N PHE A 275 -28.41 40.53 38.68
CA PHE A 275 -29.71 41.17 38.81
C PHE A 275 -30.75 40.26 39.48
N LEU A 276 -30.82 39.00 39.05
CA LEU A 276 -31.72 38.00 39.65
C LEU A 276 -31.43 37.76 41.14
N GLU A 277 -30.16 37.77 41.54
CA GLU A 277 -29.77 37.60 42.94
C GLU A 277 -30.00 38.86 43.78
N ALA A 278 -29.53 40.01 43.31
CA ALA A 278 -29.55 41.26 44.07
C ALA A 278 -30.97 41.87 44.17
N ASP A 279 -31.72 41.87 43.08
CA ASP A 279 -32.99 42.61 42.98
C ASP A 279 -34.22 41.72 43.15
N LEU A 280 -34.10 40.42 42.85
CA LEU A 280 -35.22 39.47 42.88
C LEU A 280 -35.03 38.36 43.94
N GLY A 281 -33.86 38.27 44.57
CA GLY A 281 -33.57 37.30 45.63
C GLY A 281 -33.38 35.85 45.15
N PHE A 282 -33.29 35.61 43.85
CA PHE A 282 -33.01 34.29 43.30
C PHE A 282 -31.50 34.01 43.36
N LYS A 283 -31.09 33.07 44.23
CA LYS A 283 -29.68 32.72 44.41
C LYS A 283 -29.13 31.96 43.20
N ILE A 284 -28.64 32.70 42.21
CA ILE A 284 -27.97 32.16 41.03
C ILE A 284 -26.57 32.73 41.00
N GLN A 285 -25.58 31.90 41.31
CA GLN A 285 -24.18 32.33 41.33
C GLN A 285 -23.71 32.75 39.93
N GLU A 286 -22.96 33.86 39.89
CA GLU A 286 -22.14 34.26 38.75
C GLU A 286 -21.15 33.14 38.39
N LYS A 287 -20.89 32.93 37.11
CA LYS A 287 -19.93 31.91 36.66
C LYS A 287 -18.50 32.37 36.91
N LEU A 288 -18.18 33.64 36.67
CA LEU A 288 -16.80 34.15 36.74
C LEU A 288 -16.23 34.18 38.17
N THR A 289 -17.07 34.20 39.21
CA THR A 289 -16.62 34.06 40.61
C THR A 289 -15.97 32.69 40.88
N GLY A 290 -16.19 31.69 40.02
CA GLY A 290 -15.51 30.41 40.11
C GLY A 290 -13.98 30.50 40.01
N PHE A 291 -13.40 31.60 39.50
CA PHE A 291 -11.96 31.80 39.54
C PHE A 291 -11.43 31.95 40.99
N ASP A 292 -12.21 32.55 41.89
CA ASP A 292 -11.87 32.64 43.30
C ASP A 292 -12.02 31.28 44.00
N GLU A 293 -12.99 30.47 43.58
CA GLU A 293 -13.15 29.10 44.06
C GLU A 293 -11.97 28.21 43.67
N GLU A 294 -11.50 28.29 42.43
CA GLU A 294 -10.29 27.57 41.96
C GLU A 294 -9.05 27.99 42.76
N LYS A 295 -8.93 29.28 43.09
CA LYS A 295 -7.83 29.82 43.90
C LYS A 295 -7.88 29.29 45.33
N LEU A 296 -9.08 29.25 45.94
CA LEU A 296 -9.29 28.66 47.26
C LEU A 296 -8.98 27.16 47.23
N LEU A 297 -9.41 26.44 46.20
CA LEU A 297 -9.14 25.02 46.03
C LEU A 297 -7.64 24.74 45.97
N PHE A 298 -6.90 25.51 45.17
CA PHE A 298 -5.44 25.39 45.09
C PHE A 298 -4.78 25.64 46.45
N ARG A 299 -5.26 26.64 47.20
CA ARG A 299 -4.75 26.91 48.55
C ARG A 299 -5.01 25.75 49.51
N LEU A 300 -6.22 25.20 49.51
CA LEU A 300 -6.59 24.04 50.33
C LEU A 300 -5.75 22.81 49.99
N LEU A 301 -5.42 22.58 48.72
CA LEU A 301 -4.52 21.50 48.30
C LEU A 301 -3.09 21.73 48.80
N CYS A 302 -2.58 22.97 48.70
CA CYS A 302 -1.24 23.28 49.23
C CYS A 302 -1.16 23.03 50.75
N ASP A 303 -2.19 23.43 51.49
CA ASP A 303 -2.27 23.26 52.95
C ASP A 303 -2.58 21.81 53.37
N ALA A 304 -3.03 20.96 52.44
CA ALA A 304 -3.29 19.54 52.70
C ALA A 304 -2.02 18.70 52.90
N ALA A 305 -0.87 19.15 52.39
CA ALA A 305 0.41 18.45 52.50
C ALA A 305 1.11 18.73 53.83
N ARG A 306 1.46 17.67 54.59
CA ARG A 306 2.13 17.79 55.89
C ARG A 306 3.65 17.70 55.82
N ASP A 307 4.19 16.74 55.08
CA ASP A 307 5.62 16.46 55.02
C ASP A 307 6.23 16.94 53.68
N GLN A 308 5.52 16.74 52.56
CA GLN A 308 6.04 17.07 51.23
C GLN A 308 4.94 17.51 50.25
N LEU A 309 5.16 18.63 49.56
CA LEU A 309 4.34 19.10 48.44
C LEU A 309 5.16 19.13 47.16
N THR A 310 4.70 18.44 46.12
CA THR A 310 5.33 18.45 44.79
C THR A 310 4.32 18.97 43.76
N LEU A 311 4.67 20.06 43.08
CA LEU A 311 3.83 20.72 42.08
C LEU A 311 4.38 20.42 40.69
N LEU A 312 3.56 19.81 39.83
CA LEU A 312 3.95 19.27 38.53
C LEU A 312 3.14 19.93 37.41
N TYR A 313 3.85 20.40 36.38
CA TYR A 313 3.26 20.93 35.17
C TYR A 313 3.90 20.29 33.93
N GLN A 314 3.13 20.15 32.86
CA GLN A 314 3.62 19.62 31.59
C GLN A 314 4.23 20.74 30.76
N ARG A 315 5.33 20.47 30.06
CA ARG A 315 5.95 21.45 29.15
C ARG A 315 5.32 21.44 27.76
N THR A 316 4.81 20.29 27.36
CA THR A 316 4.23 20.04 26.04
C THR A 316 3.10 19.04 26.14
N ASP A 317 2.14 19.16 25.24
CA ASP A 317 1.11 18.14 25.02
C ASP A 317 1.67 16.95 24.21
N ASP A 318 0.81 15.99 23.91
CA ASP A 318 1.14 14.78 23.12
C ASP A 318 1.52 15.09 21.68
N ALA A 319 1.11 16.25 21.14
CA ALA A 319 1.49 16.74 19.81
C ALA A 319 2.80 17.54 19.82
N GLY A 320 3.43 17.70 20.99
CA GLY A 320 4.65 18.48 21.17
C GLY A 320 4.44 19.99 21.20
N ARG A 321 3.20 20.48 21.25
CA ARG A 321 2.89 21.90 21.39
C ARG A 321 3.21 22.34 22.81
N MET A 322 3.82 23.51 22.94
CA MET A 322 4.21 24.05 24.25
C MET A 322 2.97 24.38 25.08
N LEU A 323 2.97 23.91 26.33
CA LEU A 323 1.94 24.23 27.32
C LEU A 323 2.48 25.31 28.26
N VAL A 324 1.61 26.25 28.60
CA VAL A 324 1.94 27.33 29.54
C VAL A 324 1.78 26.80 30.98
N PRO A 325 2.75 27.03 31.87
CA PRO A 325 2.60 26.70 33.30
C PRO A 325 1.49 27.52 33.94
N SER A 326 0.85 26.97 34.97
CA SER A 326 -0.18 27.68 35.73
C SER A 326 0.37 28.94 36.39
N SER A 327 -0.43 30.01 36.39
CA SER A 327 -0.13 31.27 37.08
C SER A 327 0.05 31.09 38.60
N TYR A 328 -0.59 30.07 39.19
CA TYR A 328 -0.45 29.75 40.62
C TYR A 328 0.98 29.37 41.02
N LEU A 329 1.78 28.82 40.09
CA LEU A 329 3.16 28.47 40.35
C LEU A 329 4.05 29.71 40.60
N ALA A 330 3.73 30.85 39.98
CA ALA A 330 4.53 32.07 40.15
C ALA A 330 4.52 32.57 41.61
N GLY A 331 3.37 32.50 42.28
CA GLY A 331 3.22 32.88 43.69
C GLY A 331 3.94 31.94 44.66
N ILE A 332 4.00 30.64 44.34
CA ILE A 332 4.76 29.67 45.15
C ILE A 332 6.27 29.86 44.95
N ARG A 333 6.72 30.12 43.72
CA ARG A 333 8.15 30.34 43.42
C ARG A 333 8.73 31.52 44.22
N SER A 334 7.96 32.60 44.37
CA SER A 334 8.41 33.77 45.13
C SER A 334 8.49 33.54 46.64
N GLN A 335 7.72 32.59 47.17
CA GLN A 335 7.63 32.32 48.61
C GLN A 335 8.46 31.11 49.08
N ALA A 336 8.57 30.06 48.28
CA ALA A 336 9.01 28.75 48.74
C ALA A 336 10.52 28.46 48.58
N GLY A 337 11.29 29.30 47.89
CA GLY A 337 12.73 29.08 47.66
C GLY A 337 13.09 27.74 46.99
N GLY A 338 12.10 26.98 46.52
CA GLY A 338 12.27 25.65 45.96
C GLY A 338 12.91 25.73 44.57
N ALA A 339 13.96 24.94 44.35
CA ALA A 339 14.58 24.81 43.05
C ALA A 339 13.61 24.11 42.08
N GLU A 340 13.26 24.78 41.00
CA GLU A 340 12.53 24.15 39.89
C GLU A 340 13.39 23.04 39.27
N VAL A 341 12.91 21.79 39.36
CA VAL A 341 13.60 20.64 38.78
C VAL A 341 13.05 20.39 37.38
N MET A 342 13.86 20.68 36.37
CA MET A 342 13.51 20.44 34.97
C MET A 342 13.97 19.05 34.54
N VAL A 343 13.02 18.13 34.31
CA VAL A 343 13.34 16.81 33.77
C VAL A 343 13.85 16.96 32.32
N PRO A 344 15.06 16.47 31.99
CA PRO A 344 15.60 16.58 30.64
C PRO A 344 14.73 15.87 29.60
N ARG A 345 14.64 16.38 28.37
CA ARG A 345 13.88 15.71 27.29
C ARG A 345 14.64 14.51 26.72
N ARG A 346 15.95 14.65 26.53
CA ARG A 346 16.80 13.59 25.96
C ARG A 346 16.97 12.46 26.97
N LEU A 347 16.70 11.22 26.55
CA LEU A 347 16.84 10.03 27.39
C LEU A 347 18.26 9.89 27.95
N THR A 348 19.30 10.19 27.16
CA THR A 348 20.70 10.15 27.62
C THR A 348 20.91 11.05 28.85
N ARG A 349 20.47 12.31 28.78
CA ARG A 349 20.54 13.23 29.92
C ARG A 349 19.66 12.81 31.09
N LYS A 350 18.47 12.23 30.85
CA LYS A 350 17.63 11.70 31.93
C LYS A 350 18.38 10.64 32.75
N PHE A 351 19.08 9.72 32.08
CA PHE A 351 19.86 8.67 32.73
C PHE A 351 21.12 9.17 33.45
N GLU A 352 21.68 10.31 33.03
CA GLU A 352 22.86 10.95 33.64
C GLU A 352 22.49 11.84 34.84
N GLU A 353 21.45 12.67 34.71
CA GLU A 353 21.16 13.77 35.63
C GLU A 353 20.06 13.42 36.67
N GLY A 354 19.24 12.39 36.43
CA GLY A 354 18.06 12.13 37.26
C GLY A 354 18.22 10.98 38.27
N LEU A 355 18.03 11.28 39.57
CA LEU A 355 18.04 10.29 40.66
C LEU A 355 16.99 9.17 40.48
N SER A 356 15.87 9.45 39.82
CA SER A 356 14.81 8.47 39.53
C SER A 356 15.16 7.51 38.39
N TYR A 357 16.22 7.80 37.63
CA TYR A 357 16.69 6.99 36.49
C TYR A 357 17.95 6.18 36.83
N ARG A 358 18.22 5.97 38.13
CA ARG A 358 19.20 5.00 38.59
C ARG A 358 18.75 3.59 38.22
N VAL A 359 19.72 2.72 37.93
CA VAL A 359 19.48 1.39 37.35
C VAL A 359 18.54 0.54 38.19
N GLU A 360 18.56 0.70 39.52
CA GLU A 360 17.74 -0.06 40.46
C GLU A 360 16.23 0.29 40.38
N ARG A 361 15.88 1.41 39.75
CA ARG A 361 14.49 1.89 39.61
C ARG A 361 13.94 1.78 38.19
N LEU A 362 14.80 1.40 37.23
CA LEU A 362 14.40 1.24 35.85
C LEU A 362 13.59 -0.04 35.69
N THR A 363 12.52 0.03 34.89
CA THR A 363 11.86 -1.18 34.40
C THR A 363 12.82 -2.00 33.54
N PRO A 364 12.54 -3.30 33.31
CA PRO A 364 13.36 -4.12 32.42
C PRO A 364 13.52 -3.53 31.00
N ILE A 365 12.46 -2.89 30.48
CA ILE A 365 12.48 -2.21 29.17
C ILE A 365 13.38 -0.97 29.21
N GLU A 366 13.23 -0.11 30.21
CA GLU A 366 14.07 1.10 30.35
C GLU A 366 15.55 0.75 30.55
N THR A 367 15.84 -0.33 31.28
CA THR A 367 17.19 -0.87 31.43
C THR A 367 17.76 -1.30 30.08
N GLY A 368 16.96 -1.99 29.26
CA GLY A 368 17.33 -2.35 27.89
C GLY A 368 17.65 -1.13 27.03
N ILE A 369 16.82 -0.08 27.09
CA ILE A 369 17.05 1.18 26.37
C ILE A 369 18.34 1.87 26.84
N LYS A 370 18.55 1.97 28.15
CA LYS A 370 19.77 2.57 28.72
C LYS A 370 21.03 1.88 28.22
N LEU A 371 21.09 0.55 28.33
CA LEU A 371 22.23 -0.24 27.87
C LEU A 371 22.50 -0.02 26.38
N LEU A 372 21.46 0.04 25.54
CA LEU A 372 21.61 0.33 24.10
C LEU A 372 22.17 1.73 23.83
N LEU A 373 21.76 2.75 24.60
CA LEU A 373 22.32 4.10 24.51
C LEU A 373 23.79 4.13 24.92
N ASP A 374 24.16 3.33 25.91
CA ASP A 374 25.56 3.11 26.34
C ASP A 374 26.36 2.22 25.36
N ARG A 375 25.81 1.93 24.18
CA ARG A 375 26.39 1.08 23.13
C ARG A 375 26.62 -0.38 23.57
N ILE A 376 25.96 -0.81 24.64
CA ILE A 376 25.94 -2.19 25.11
C ILE A 376 24.70 -2.86 24.53
N VAL A 377 24.85 -4.06 23.98
CA VAL A 377 23.72 -4.81 23.40
C VAL A 377 23.29 -5.91 24.36
N PRO A 378 22.24 -5.70 25.18
CA PRO A 378 21.86 -6.65 26.23
C PRO A 378 21.01 -7.79 25.66
N ARG A 379 21.65 -8.72 24.95
CA ARG A 379 20.99 -9.77 24.16
C ARG A 379 19.94 -10.55 24.95
N GLN A 380 20.32 -11.09 26.11
CA GLN A 380 19.44 -11.91 26.95
C GLN A 380 18.23 -11.11 27.46
N LEU A 381 18.47 -9.86 27.88
CA LEU A 381 17.41 -8.98 28.34
C LEU A 381 16.42 -8.67 27.22
N LEU A 382 16.91 -8.28 26.03
CA LEU A 382 16.06 -7.93 24.90
C LEU A 382 15.15 -9.08 24.45
N GLU A 383 15.65 -10.31 24.45
CA GLU A 383 14.85 -11.49 24.10
C GLU A 383 13.71 -11.76 25.08
N VAL A 384 13.83 -11.31 26.33
CA VAL A 384 12.81 -11.49 27.39
C VAL A 384 11.86 -10.30 27.48
N VAL A 385 12.37 -9.07 27.39
CA VAL A 385 11.60 -7.85 27.69
C VAL A 385 10.89 -7.25 26.49
N HIS A 386 11.23 -7.67 25.27
CA HIS A 386 10.65 -7.11 24.06
C HIS A 386 10.21 -8.22 23.09
N PRO A 387 8.96 -8.21 22.59
CA PRO A 387 8.47 -9.21 21.63
C PRO A 387 9.36 -9.35 20.38
N ALA A 388 10.03 -8.27 19.98
CA ALA A 388 10.94 -8.24 18.84
C ALA A 388 12.44 -8.29 19.21
N GLY A 389 12.82 -8.72 20.41
CA GLY A 389 14.23 -8.69 20.87
C GLY A 389 15.22 -9.35 19.90
N ARG A 390 14.86 -10.53 19.37
CA ARG A 390 15.66 -11.24 18.35
C ARG A 390 15.77 -10.47 17.02
N LEU A 391 14.72 -9.74 16.64
CA LEU A 391 14.73 -8.93 15.42
C LEU A 391 15.69 -7.76 15.53
N VAL A 392 15.79 -7.11 16.70
CA VAL A 392 16.76 -6.03 16.96
C VAL A 392 18.18 -6.54 16.73
N MET A 393 18.52 -7.73 17.23
CA MET A 393 19.85 -8.33 17.03
C MET A 393 20.17 -8.58 15.56
N ARG A 394 19.22 -9.13 14.80
CA ARG A 394 19.38 -9.35 13.36
C ARG A 394 19.51 -8.02 12.60
N GLY A 395 18.74 -7.01 13.00
CA GLY A 395 18.80 -5.66 12.47
C GLY A 395 20.15 -5.00 12.69
N LEU A 396 20.73 -5.09 13.89
CA LEU A 396 22.06 -4.55 14.19
C LEU A 396 23.16 -5.21 13.35
N HIS A 397 23.10 -6.53 13.17
CA HIS A 397 24.04 -7.24 12.31
C HIS A 397 23.93 -6.79 10.85
N ALA A 398 22.70 -6.72 10.31
CA ALA A 398 22.45 -6.24 8.96
C ALA A 398 22.93 -4.80 8.78
N LEU A 399 22.63 -3.89 9.72
CA LEU A 399 23.05 -2.50 9.67
C LEU A 399 24.57 -2.37 9.63
N ARG A 400 25.30 -3.08 10.52
CA ARG A 400 26.78 -3.06 10.51
C ARG A 400 27.35 -3.48 9.15
N ALA A 401 26.83 -4.56 8.57
CA ALA A 401 27.28 -5.02 7.26
C ALA A 401 26.93 -4.03 6.14
N GLN A 402 25.78 -3.35 6.21
CA GLN A 402 25.37 -2.35 5.23
C GLN A 402 26.23 -1.08 5.28
N GLU A 403 26.57 -0.62 6.48
CA GLU A 403 27.36 0.59 6.75
C GLU A 403 28.87 0.39 6.58
N THR A 404 29.32 -0.86 6.38
CA THR A 404 30.75 -1.15 6.17
C THR A 404 31.25 -0.54 4.85
N VAL A 405 32.26 0.32 4.92
CA VAL A 405 32.90 0.91 3.73
C VAL A 405 33.87 -0.13 3.12
N ALA A 406 33.51 -0.71 1.97
CA ALA A 406 34.32 -1.68 1.22
C ALA A 406 34.22 -1.41 -0.30
N SER A 407 35.25 -1.70 -1.10
CA SER A 407 35.24 -1.37 -2.55
C SER A 407 34.46 -2.36 -3.43
N THR A 408 33.98 -3.46 -2.87
CA THR A 408 33.26 -4.54 -3.55
C THR A 408 31.83 -4.63 -3.07
N LEU A 409 30.91 -5.01 -3.94
CA LEU A 409 29.53 -5.29 -3.55
C LEU A 409 29.48 -6.48 -2.57
N GLY A 410 28.55 -6.43 -1.60
CA GLY A 410 28.35 -7.50 -0.62
C GLY A 410 26.99 -8.19 -0.74
N ALA A 411 26.74 -9.15 0.16
CA ALA A 411 25.47 -9.90 0.21
C ALA A 411 24.24 -8.99 0.36
N TYR A 412 24.39 -7.87 1.08
CA TYR A 412 23.31 -6.91 1.26
C TYR A 412 23.10 -6.00 0.06
N ASP A 413 24.06 -5.91 -0.88
CA ASP A 413 23.94 -5.07 -2.08
C ASP A 413 23.40 -5.85 -3.29
N GLY A 414 22.85 -7.04 -3.08
CA GLY A 414 22.25 -7.86 -4.12
C GLY A 414 23.17 -8.96 -4.67
N LEU A 415 24.29 -9.28 -4.01
CA LEU A 415 25.10 -10.46 -4.35
C LEU A 415 24.67 -11.67 -3.52
N THR A 416 23.72 -12.45 -4.03
CA THR A 416 23.21 -13.63 -3.32
C THR A 416 24.12 -14.85 -3.47
N GLY A 417 25.00 -14.83 -4.46
CA GLY A 417 25.63 -16.04 -4.99
C GLY A 417 24.63 -16.92 -5.77
N PRO A 418 25.09 -18.03 -6.36
CA PRO A 418 24.27 -18.87 -7.21
C PRO A 418 23.05 -19.44 -6.49
N LEU A 419 21.86 -19.21 -7.05
CA LEU A 419 20.59 -19.73 -6.53
C LEU A 419 20.17 -20.97 -7.33
N ALA A 420 20.77 -22.12 -7.04
CA ALA A 420 20.62 -23.34 -7.85
C ALA A 420 19.16 -23.79 -8.04
N SER A 421 18.34 -23.74 -6.97
CA SER A 421 16.94 -24.13 -7.03
C SER A 421 16.08 -23.17 -7.86
N PHE A 422 16.38 -21.87 -7.82
CA PHE A 422 15.74 -20.88 -8.67
C PHE A 422 16.13 -21.07 -10.13
N TRP A 423 17.42 -21.25 -10.41
CA TRP A 423 17.93 -21.50 -11.76
C TRP A 423 17.30 -22.74 -12.40
N LEU A 424 17.18 -23.85 -11.66
CA LEU A 424 16.55 -25.08 -12.15
C LEU A 424 15.07 -24.86 -12.50
N ARG A 425 14.30 -24.17 -11.63
CA ARG A 425 12.90 -23.83 -11.93
C ARG A 425 12.77 -22.91 -13.13
N LEU A 426 13.67 -21.95 -13.27
CA LEU A 426 13.71 -21.03 -14.42
C LEU A 426 13.94 -21.79 -15.73
N LYS A 427 14.87 -22.76 -15.74
CA LYS A 427 15.11 -23.64 -16.90
C LYS A 427 13.91 -24.51 -17.25
N GLN A 428 13.18 -25.03 -16.25
CA GLN A 428 12.00 -25.86 -16.48
C GLN A 428 10.82 -25.06 -17.03
N ARG A 429 10.60 -23.84 -16.51
CA ARG A 429 9.50 -22.96 -16.94
C ARG A 429 9.78 -22.29 -18.28
N GLY A 430 11.05 -22.05 -18.60
CA GLY A 430 11.45 -21.21 -19.72
C GLY A 430 11.58 -19.75 -19.32
N LEU A 431 12.52 -19.06 -19.96
CA LEU A 431 12.77 -17.64 -19.76
C LEU A 431 11.71 -16.81 -20.47
N SER A 432 11.12 -15.82 -19.80
CA SER A 432 10.25 -14.84 -20.48
C SER A 432 11.07 -13.66 -21.02
N PRO A 433 10.78 -13.15 -22.23
CA PRO A 433 11.47 -11.99 -22.78
C PRO A 433 11.34 -10.71 -21.93
N THR A 434 10.18 -10.50 -21.31
CA THR A 434 9.89 -9.40 -20.39
C THR A 434 10.76 -9.47 -19.13
N SER A 435 10.87 -10.65 -18.53
CA SER A 435 11.69 -10.91 -17.33
C SER A 435 13.18 -10.67 -17.60
N LEU A 436 13.69 -11.10 -18.76
CA LEU A 436 15.09 -10.81 -19.14
C LEU A 436 15.34 -9.32 -19.37
N GLN A 437 14.40 -8.63 -20.00
CA GLN A 437 14.46 -7.17 -20.17
C GLN A 437 14.42 -6.45 -18.82
N GLU A 438 13.67 -6.97 -17.84
CA GLU A 438 13.61 -6.43 -16.48
C GLU A 438 14.99 -6.50 -15.81
N TYR A 439 15.71 -7.63 -15.92
CA TYR A 439 17.08 -7.75 -15.41
C TYR A 439 18.05 -6.78 -16.10
N ALA A 440 17.97 -6.70 -17.43
CA ALA A 440 18.79 -5.78 -18.23
C ALA A 440 18.42 -4.29 -18.02
N THR A 441 17.25 -4.02 -17.44
CA THR A 441 16.86 -2.70 -16.97
C THR A 441 17.47 -2.42 -15.60
N CYS A 442 17.22 -3.29 -14.62
CA CYS A 442 17.82 -3.21 -13.29
C CYS A 442 17.87 -4.60 -12.63
N PRO A 443 19.05 -5.13 -12.24
CA PRO A 443 19.16 -6.46 -11.65
C PRO A 443 18.41 -6.60 -10.31
N PHE A 444 18.38 -5.53 -9.50
CA PHE A 444 17.60 -5.51 -8.26
C PHE A 444 16.09 -5.60 -8.52
N ARG A 445 15.59 -4.93 -9.57
CA ARG A 445 14.16 -4.97 -9.93
C ARG A 445 13.73 -6.39 -10.27
N TYR A 446 14.52 -7.08 -11.10
CA TYR A 446 14.35 -8.50 -11.38
C TYR A 446 14.39 -9.36 -10.11
N PHE A 447 15.31 -9.11 -9.20
CA PHE A 447 15.38 -9.86 -7.95
C PHE A 447 14.13 -9.67 -7.08
N ALA A 448 13.63 -8.44 -6.97
CA ALA A 448 12.41 -8.17 -6.22
C ALA A 448 11.17 -8.84 -6.86
N GLY A 449 10.99 -8.70 -8.18
CA GLY A 449 9.79 -9.19 -8.87
C GLY A 449 9.82 -10.68 -9.23
N GLN A 450 10.95 -11.21 -9.69
CA GLN A 450 11.07 -12.55 -10.27
C GLN A 450 11.61 -13.58 -9.27
N VAL A 451 12.60 -13.18 -8.45
CA VAL A 451 13.25 -14.08 -7.48
C VAL A 451 12.49 -14.11 -6.17
N LEU A 452 12.28 -12.94 -5.55
CA LEU A 452 11.55 -12.81 -4.28
C LEU A 452 10.03 -12.83 -4.47
N ARG A 453 9.55 -12.49 -5.67
CA ARG A 453 8.12 -12.36 -5.98
C ARG A 453 7.40 -11.42 -5.02
N LEU A 454 8.03 -10.29 -4.73
CA LEU A 454 7.39 -9.22 -3.97
C LEU A 454 6.27 -8.63 -4.83
N ASP A 455 5.06 -8.58 -4.26
CA ASP A 455 3.98 -7.83 -4.88
C ASP A 455 4.21 -6.34 -4.60
N SER A 456 3.91 -5.50 -5.59
CA SER A 456 3.86 -4.06 -5.36
C SER A 456 2.82 -3.78 -4.29
N LEU A 457 3.16 -2.93 -3.32
CA LEU A 457 2.13 -2.35 -2.47
C LEU A 457 1.33 -1.43 -3.41
N VAL A 458 0.27 -1.96 -4.00
CA VAL A 458 -0.71 -1.13 -4.69
C VAL A 458 -1.30 -0.27 -3.59
N VAL A 459 -0.74 0.93 -3.43
CA VAL A 459 -1.37 1.99 -2.66
C VAL A 459 -2.54 2.40 -3.53
N LEU A 460 -3.62 1.64 -3.41
CA LEU A 460 -4.93 2.00 -3.92
C LEU A 460 -5.41 3.14 -3.02
N GLU A 461 -4.75 4.30 -3.16
CA GLU A 461 -5.50 5.54 -3.14
C GLU A 461 -6.66 5.33 -4.11
N VAL A 462 -7.84 5.84 -3.76
CA VAL A 462 -9.05 5.71 -4.57
C VAL A 462 -8.72 6.17 -5.99
N GLU A 463 -8.37 5.24 -6.88
CA GLU A 463 -8.07 5.57 -8.26
C GLU A 463 -9.42 5.86 -8.89
N ASP A 464 -9.74 7.14 -8.98
CA ASP A 464 -11.00 7.67 -9.50
C ASP A 464 -11.22 7.32 -10.99
N GLN A 465 -10.21 6.73 -11.64
CA GLN A 465 -10.17 6.34 -13.05
C GLN A 465 -9.14 5.23 -13.29
N ILE A 466 -9.28 4.51 -14.40
CA ILE A 466 -8.31 3.50 -14.83
C ILE A 466 -6.98 4.11 -15.30
N GLY A 467 -5.89 3.39 -15.08
CA GLY A 467 -4.55 3.80 -15.48
C GLY A 467 -4.19 3.48 -16.94
N PRO A 468 -3.00 3.91 -17.39
CA PRO A 468 -2.51 3.63 -18.75
C PRO A 468 -2.24 2.16 -19.04
N ILE A 469 -1.93 1.36 -18.01
CA ILE A 469 -1.66 -0.08 -18.15
C ILE A 469 -2.97 -0.78 -18.52
N GLU A 470 -4.03 -0.53 -17.74
CA GLU A 470 -5.38 -1.07 -17.94
C GLU A 470 -5.93 -0.66 -19.31
N LEU A 471 -5.71 0.59 -19.74
CA LEU A 471 -6.05 1.04 -21.08
C LEU A 471 -5.32 0.26 -22.18
N GLY A 472 -4.06 -0.11 -21.94
CA GLY A 472 -3.29 -0.96 -22.85
C GLY A 472 -3.86 -2.38 -22.95
N VAL A 473 -4.19 -2.99 -21.81
CA VAL A 473 -4.83 -4.33 -21.74
C VAL A 473 -6.17 -4.32 -22.49
N LEU A 474 -6.99 -3.30 -22.25
CA LEU A 474 -8.26 -3.12 -22.98
C LEU A 474 -8.03 -2.98 -24.48
N ALA A 475 -7.06 -2.15 -24.90
CA ALA A 475 -6.74 -1.96 -26.31
C ALA A 475 -6.30 -3.27 -26.99
N HIS A 476 -5.41 -4.03 -26.35
CA HIS A 476 -4.96 -5.35 -26.83
C HIS A 476 -6.13 -6.32 -26.94
N GLY A 477 -6.93 -6.47 -25.87
CA GLY A 477 -8.06 -7.38 -25.84
C GLY A 477 -9.11 -7.08 -26.91
N ILE A 478 -9.39 -5.80 -27.16
CA ILE A 478 -10.34 -5.36 -28.19
C ILE A 478 -9.81 -5.65 -29.60
N LEU A 479 -8.56 -5.26 -29.90
CA LEU A 479 -7.97 -5.51 -31.21
C LEU A 479 -7.85 -7.00 -31.49
N ARG A 480 -7.43 -7.80 -30.51
CA ARG A 480 -7.39 -9.26 -30.60
C ARG A 480 -8.76 -9.84 -30.94
N ALA A 481 -9.78 -9.52 -30.13
CA ALA A 481 -11.14 -10.06 -30.32
C ALA A 481 -11.74 -9.65 -31.68
N CYS A 482 -11.43 -8.44 -32.15
CA CYS A 482 -11.83 -7.95 -33.47
C CYS A 482 -11.16 -8.77 -34.59
N HIS A 483 -9.83 -8.88 -34.60
CA HIS A 483 -9.11 -9.60 -35.65
C HIS A 483 -9.39 -11.11 -35.65
N GLU A 484 -9.50 -11.75 -34.48
CA GLU A 484 -9.88 -13.16 -34.38
C GLU A 484 -11.24 -13.44 -35.03
N ARG A 485 -12.21 -12.52 -34.84
CA ARG A 485 -13.54 -12.65 -35.44
C ARG A 485 -13.48 -12.41 -36.95
N LEU A 486 -12.80 -11.38 -37.41
CA LEU A 486 -12.61 -11.10 -38.84
C LEU A 486 -11.93 -12.27 -39.57
N HIS A 487 -10.93 -12.90 -38.95
CA HIS A 487 -10.29 -14.09 -39.48
C HIS A 487 -11.27 -15.27 -39.58
N ARG A 488 -12.01 -15.56 -38.51
CA ARG A 488 -13.00 -16.65 -38.48
C ARG A 488 -14.12 -16.47 -39.52
N GLU A 489 -14.50 -15.23 -39.80
CA GLU A 489 -15.51 -14.86 -40.79
C GLU A 489 -14.93 -14.73 -42.22
N GLY A 490 -13.64 -15.07 -42.42
CA GLY A 490 -12.99 -15.14 -43.72
C GLY A 490 -12.68 -13.78 -44.36
N TYR A 491 -12.69 -12.69 -43.59
CA TYR A 491 -12.51 -11.32 -44.09
C TYR A 491 -11.16 -11.15 -44.79
N PHE A 492 -10.07 -11.66 -44.23
CA PHE A 492 -8.72 -11.44 -44.76
C PHE A 492 -8.43 -12.22 -46.05
N ALA A 493 -8.94 -13.45 -46.16
CA ALA A 493 -8.74 -14.28 -47.35
C ALA A 493 -9.58 -13.81 -48.56
N MET A 494 -10.80 -13.31 -48.32
CA MET A 494 -11.71 -12.83 -49.38
C MET A 494 -12.51 -11.59 -48.93
N PRO A 495 -11.89 -10.39 -48.86
CA PRO A 495 -12.55 -9.19 -48.32
C PRO A 495 -13.84 -8.82 -49.05
N SER A 496 -13.87 -8.97 -50.37
CA SER A 496 -15.01 -8.65 -51.23
C SER A 496 -16.18 -9.64 -51.17
N ARG A 497 -16.03 -10.77 -50.46
CA ARG A 497 -17.09 -11.74 -50.18
C ARG A 497 -17.53 -11.76 -48.72
N SER A 498 -16.83 -11.04 -47.85
CA SER A 498 -17.21 -10.94 -46.44
C SER A 498 -18.41 -10.02 -46.30
N SER A 499 -19.47 -10.49 -45.63
CA SER A 499 -20.68 -9.70 -45.35
C SER A 499 -20.54 -8.81 -44.11
N VAL A 500 -19.33 -8.72 -43.55
CA VAL A 500 -19.08 -8.20 -42.22
C VAL A 500 -18.37 -6.87 -42.32
N ASP A 501 -18.90 -5.85 -41.63
CA ASP A 501 -18.24 -4.56 -41.48
C ASP A 501 -17.22 -4.61 -40.32
N PRO A 502 -15.92 -4.39 -40.59
CA PRO A 502 -14.89 -4.41 -39.57
C PRO A 502 -15.09 -3.41 -38.43
N LEU A 503 -15.68 -2.24 -38.71
CA LEU A 503 -15.94 -1.24 -37.68
C LEU A 503 -17.05 -1.70 -36.72
N THR A 504 -18.13 -2.31 -37.25
CA THR A 504 -19.17 -2.94 -36.44
C THR A 504 -18.60 -4.06 -35.56
N VAL A 505 -17.71 -4.91 -36.10
CA VAL A 505 -17.05 -5.98 -35.33
C VAL A 505 -16.21 -5.42 -34.19
N LEU A 506 -15.48 -4.33 -34.44
CA LEU A 506 -14.68 -3.65 -33.42
C LEU A 506 -15.55 -3.10 -32.28
N GLU A 507 -16.69 -2.48 -32.61
CA GLU A 507 -17.62 -1.93 -31.61
C GLU A 507 -18.23 -3.02 -30.73
N GLU A 508 -18.65 -4.14 -31.33
CA GLU A 508 -19.18 -5.28 -30.58
C GLU A 508 -18.11 -5.94 -29.69
N ALA A 509 -16.87 -6.04 -30.19
CA ALA A 509 -15.74 -6.52 -29.40
C ALA A 509 -15.44 -5.57 -28.22
N ALA A 510 -15.44 -4.26 -28.46
CA ALA A 510 -15.22 -3.24 -27.44
C ALA A 510 -16.27 -3.30 -26.33
N HIS A 511 -17.56 -3.33 -26.66
CA HIS A 511 -18.63 -3.43 -25.66
C HIS A 511 -18.49 -4.68 -24.80
N ARG A 512 -18.15 -5.82 -25.39
CA ARG A 512 -17.94 -7.07 -24.66
C ARG A 512 -16.75 -6.97 -23.69
N VAL A 513 -15.60 -6.52 -24.18
CA VAL A 513 -14.36 -6.42 -23.38
C VAL A 513 -14.53 -5.40 -22.26
N PHE A 514 -15.12 -4.23 -22.55
CA PHE A 514 -15.42 -3.22 -21.53
C PHE A 514 -16.39 -3.72 -20.45
N GLY A 515 -17.45 -4.42 -20.85
CA GLY A 515 -18.41 -5.00 -19.90
C GLY A 515 -17.75 -6.01 -18.97
N GLN A 516 -16.93 -6.92 -19.53
CA GLN A 516 -16.21 -7.92 -18.72
C GLN A 516 -15.18 -7.28 -17.78
N PHE A 517 -14.48 -6.24 -18.24
CA PHE A 517 -13.51 -5.50 -17.42
C PHE A 517 -14.21 -4.82 -16.24
N ALA A 518 -15.34 -4.13 -16.46
CA ALA A 518 -16.08 -3.44 -15.41
C ALA A 518 -16.67 -4.35 -14.32
N LEU A 519 -16.88 -5.65 -14.62
CA LEU A 519 -17.34 -6.64 -13.64
C LEU A 519 -16.21 -7.12 -12.71
N THR A 520 -14.97 -7.08 -13.18
CA THR A 520 -13.83 -7.73 -12.53
C THR A 520 -12.79 -6.74 -12.01
N HIS A 521 -12.82 -5.50 -12.48
CA HIS A 521 -11.85 -4.44 -12.19
C HIS A 521 -12.55 -3.16 -11.75
N PRO A 522 -11.91 -2.36 -10.89
CA PRO A 522 -12.40 -1.03 -10.57
C PRO A 522 -12.24 -0.10 -11.78
N VAL A 523 -13.35 0.50 -12.22
CA VAL A 523 -13.37 1.43 -13.36
C VAL A 523 -13.42 2.90 -12.94
N GLY A 524 -13.48 3.18 -11.63
CA GLY A 524 -13.65 4.53 -11.09
C GLY A 524 -15.07 5.07 -11.30
N PHE A 525 -15.19 6.39 -11.49
CA PHE A 525 -16.50 7.04 -11.68
C PHE A 525 -17.16 6.63 -13.01
N PRO A 526 -18.47 6.27 -13.02
CA PRO A 526 -19.17 5.83 -14.24
C PRO A 526 -19.05 6.80 -15.42
N VAL A 527 -19.07 8.12 -15.15
CA VAL A 527 -18.95 9.16 -16.18
C VAL A 527 -17.54 9.18 -16.78
N VAL A 528 -16.51 9.05 -15.95
CA VAL A 528 -15.11 9.03 -16.41
C VAL A 528 -14.85 7.74 -17.18
N TRP A 529 -15.38 6.62 -16.72
CA TRP A 529 -15.32 5.34 -17.42
C TRP A 529 -15.96 5.41 -18.81
N GLY A 530 -17.17 5.96 -18.93
CA GLY A 530 -17.83 6.18 -20.24
C GLY A 530 -16.98 7.01 -21.20
N LEU A 531 -16.34 8.06 -20.70
CA LEU A 531 -15.44 8.89 -21.50
C LEU A 531 -14.19 8.12 -21.96
N HIS A 532 -13.62 7.24 -21.13
CA HIS A 532 -12.51 6.37 -21.53
C HIS A 532 -12.93 5.37 -22.61
N GLN A 533 -14.11 4.78 -22.49
CA GLN A 533 -14.65 3.85 -23.49
C GLN A 533 -14.81 4.53 -24.85
N GLU A 534 -15.45 5.71 -24.87
CA GLU A 534 -15.66 6.49 -26.10
C GLU A 534 -14.33 6.89 -26.76
N ARG A 535 -13.38 7.42 -25.97
CA ARG A 535 -12.07 7.84 -26.48
C ARG A 535 -11.24 6.68 -27.01
N LEU A 536 -11.18 5.57 -26.27
CA LEU A 536 -10.42 4.40 -26.69
C LEU A 536 -11.04 3.78 -27.94
N LEU A 537 -12.36 3.62 -27.98
CA LEU A 537 -13.05 3.08 -29.16
C LEU A 537 -12.87 3.99 -30.39
N GLY A 538 -13.01 5.31 -30.24
CA GLY A 538 -12.75 6.27 -31.31
C GLY A 538 -11.34 6.13 -31.89
N PHE A 539 -10.32 6.06 -31.02
CA PHE A 539 -8.94 5.85 -31.42
C PHE A 539 -8.70 4.50 -32.10
N LEU A 540 -9.28 3.41 -31.58
CA LEU A 540 -9.12 2.07 -32.16
C LEU A 540 -9.79 1.95 -33.53
N ARG A 541 -10.85 2.72 -33.83
CA ARG A 541 -11.43 2.78 -35.18
C ARG A 541 -10.41 3.30 -36.19
N ASP A 542 -9.66 4.35 -35.84
CA ASP A 542 -8.63 4.91 -36.72
C ASP A 542 -7.46 3.94 -36.90
N VAL A 543 -7.01 3.32 -35.80
CA VAL A 543 -5.96 2.27 -35.83
C VAL A 543 -6.37 1.10 -36.73
N LEU A 544 -7.60 0.59 -36.58
CA LEU A 544 -8.08 -0.54 -37.39
C LEU A 544 -8.12 -0.18 -38.88
N ARG A 545 -8.57 1.02 -39.25
CA ARG A 545 -8.59 1.44 -40.67
C ARG A 545 -7.18 1.44 -41.28
N GLU A 546 -6.21 1.98 -40.56
CA GLU A 546 -4.81 2.02 -41.04
C GLU A 546 -4.19 0.62 -41.12
N ASP A 547 -4.47 -0.23 -40.14
CA ASP A 547 -3.99 -1.61 -40.10
C ASP A 547 -4.57 -2.45 -41.25
N LEU A 548 -5.89 -2.38 -41.48
CA LEU A 548 -6.54 -3.07 -42.61
C LEU A 548 -6.03 -2.60 -43.97
N ALA A 549 -5.81 -1.29 -44.13
CA ALA A 549 -5.24 -0.74 -45.37
C ALA A 549 -3.83 -1.29 -45.64
N GLU A 550 -3.01 -1.43 -44.59
CA GLU A 550 -1.68 -2.01 -44.68
C GLU A 550 -1.71 -3.51 -45.00
N LEU A 551 -2.56 -4.28 -44.31
CA LEU A 551 -2.73 -5.71 -44.56
C LEU A 551 -3.09 -5.98 -46.02
N SER A 552 -4.05 -5.21 -46.54
CA SER A 552 -4.48 -5.27 -47.95
C SER A 552 -3.36 -4.89 -48.93
N ALA A 553 -2.64 -3.78 -48.67
CA ALA A 553 -1.55 -3.34 -49.54
C ALA A 553 -0.33 -4.27 -49.54
N GLY A 554 -0.04 -4.91 -48.40
CA GLY A 554 1.09 -5.81 -48.21
C GLY A 554 0.81 -7.26 -48.60
N GLY A 555 -0.45 -7.64 -48.77
CA GLY A 555 -0.86 -9.04 -48.99
C GLY A 555 -0.63 -9.90 -47.74
N TRP A 556 -0.98 -9.37 -46.58
CA TRP A 556 -0.84 -10.00 -45.27
C TRP A 556 -2.19 -10.41 -44.71
N GLU A 557 -2.24 -11.60 -44.12
CA GLU A 557 -3.41 -12.14 -43.45
C GLU A 557 -3.05 -12.46 -42.00
N PRO A 558 -3.73 -11.85 -41.01
CA PRO A 558 -3.62 -12.28 -39.62
C PRO A 558 -4.13 -13.71 -39.45
N ILE A 559 -3.31 -14.61 -38.87
CA ILE A 559 -3.65 -16.04 -38.72
C ILE A 559 -3.60 -16.50 -37.26
N LEU A 560 -2.56 -16.13 -36.53
CA LEU A 560 -2.39 -16.53 -35.12
C LEU A 560 -2.58 -15.32 -34.21
N PHE A 561 -3.25 -15.54 -33.07
CA PHE A 561 -3.55 -14.51 -32.10
C PHE A 561 -3.23 -15.03 -30.71
N GLU A 562 -2.39 -14.30 -29.97
CA GLU A 562 -2.07 -14.60 -28.58
C GLU A 562 -1.59 -16.04 -28.41
N GLU A 563 -0.70 -16.46 -29.32
CA GLU A 563 -0.25 -17.84 -29.49
C GLU A 563 0.93 -18.12 -28.56
N PRO A 564 0.85 -19.14 -27.67
CA PRO A 564 1.98 -19.55 -26.86
C PRO A 564 3.02 -20.27 -27.72
N LEU A 565 4.25 -19.78 -27.64
CA LEU A 565 5.39 -20.32 -28.37
C LEU A 565 6.56 -20.61 -27.42
N THR A 566 7.27 -21.69 -27.71
CA THR A 566 8.49 -22.07 -27.00
C THR A 566 9.63 -22.20 -27.99
N GLY A 567 10.83 -21.87 -27.54
CA GLY A 567 12.06 -21.98 -28.32
C GLY A 567 13.25 -22.30 -27.44
N THR A 568 14.43 -22.39 -28.06
CA THR A 568 15.68 -22.63 -27.33
C THR A 568 16.71 -21.56 -27.68
N LEU A 569 17.54 -21.21 -26.70
CA LEU A 569 18.73 -20.38 -26.89
C LEU A 569 19.97 -21.17 -26.54
N GLU A 570 20.89 -21.23 -27.48
CA GLU A 570 22.27 -21.66 -27.27
C GLU A 570 23.10 -20.43 -26.88
N ALA A 571 23.17 -20.10 -25.59
CA ALA A 571 23.92 -18.92 -25.18
C ALA A 571 24.61 -18.99 -23.80
N VAL A 572 24.40 -20.04 -23.01
CA VAL A 572 24.94 -20.08 -21.65
C VAL A 572 26.31 -20.72 -21.63
N GLY A 573 27.36 -19.98 -21.97
CA GLY A 573 28.69 -20.24 -21.41
C GLY A 573 28.93 -19.26 -20.27
N ALA A 574 29.19 -19.73 -19.05
CA ALA A 574 29.79 -18.83 -18.07
C ALA A 574 31.13 -18.37 -18.66
N VAL A 575 31.44 -17.07 -18.55
CA VAL A 575 32.72 -16.50 -19.00
C VAL A 575 33.92 -17.26 -18.40
N GLU A 576 33.69 -18.02 -17.33
CA GLU A 576 34.68 -18.77 -16.56
C GLU A 576 34.73 -20.29 -16.85
N THR A 577 33.70 -20.92 -17.46
CA THR A 577 33.66 -22.41 -17.63
C THR A 577 33.42 -22.92 -19.06
N GLY A 578 33.20 -22.05 -20.06
CA GLY A 578 33.33 -22.42 -21.48
C GLY A 578 32.27 -23.33 -22.12
N ASP A 579 31.49 -24.11 -21.36
CA ASP A 579 30.52 -25.03 -21.95
C ASP A 579 29.21 -24.33 -22.34
N PRO A 580 28.72 -24.46 -23.59
CA PRO A 580 27.43 -23.93 -24.02
C PRO A 580 26.29 -24.75 -23.41
N GLU A 581 25.48 -24.09 -22.58
CA GLU A 581 24.24 -24.61 -22.01
C GLU A 581 23.03 -24.01 -22.74
N THR A 582 22.13 -24.89 -23.18
CA THR A 582 20.87 -24.54 -23.83
C THR A 582 19.80 -24.23 -22.79
N VAL A 583 19.07 -23.13 -22.98
CA VAL A 583 17.95 -22.73 -22.11
C VAL A 583 16.69 -22.54 -22.95
N SER A 584 15.56 -23.00 -22.44
CA SER A 584 14.25 -22.78 -23.07
C SER A 584 13.80 -21.32 -22.89
N ILE A 585 13.23 -20.74 -23.94
CA ILE A 585 12.46 -19.51 -23.88
C ILE A 585 11.00 -19.89 -24.04
N ALA A 586 10.12 -19.24 -23.28
CA ALA A 586 8.69 -19.32 -23.49
C ALA A 586 8.12 -17.89 -23.52
N GLY A 587 7.15 -17.67 -24.40
CA GLY A 587 6.45 -16.41 -24.51
C GLY A 587 5.16 -16.55 -25.30
N ARG A 588 4.42 -15.45 -25.38
CA ARG A 588 3.16 -15.36 -26.11
C ARG A 588 3.29 -14.28 -27.17
N LEU A 589 2.87 -14.59 -28.39
CA LEU A 589 2.93 -13.65 -29.51
C LEU A 589 1.53 -13.02 -29.69
N ASP A 590 1.42 -11.69 -29.66
CA ASP A 590 0.12 -11.00 -29.77
C ASP A 590 -0.57 -11.34 -31.09
N ARG A 591 0.12 -11.19 -32.23
CA ARG A 591 -0.39 -11.49 -33.57
C ARG A 591 0.70 -11.99 -34.51
N VAL A 592 0.38 -12.97 -35.36
CA VAL A 592 1.22 -13.40 -36.49
C VAL A 592 0.44 -13.26 -37.78
N ASP A 593 1.02 -12.52 -38.72
CA ASP A 593 0.49 -12.39 -40.07
C ASP A 593 1.27 -13.27 -41.05
N TRP A 594 0.57 -13.80 -42.04
CA TRP A 594 1.07 -14.67 -43.09
C TRP A 594 0.90 -14.02 -44.46
N SER A 595 1.87 -14.22 -45.35
CA SER A 595 1.74 -13.88 -46.76
C SER A 595 2.04 -15.09 -47.63
N ALA A 596 0.99 -15.63 -48.27
CA ALA A 596 1.13 -16.76 -49.19
C ALA A 596 2.01 -16.41 -50.41
N ALA A 597 1.91 -15.18 -50.91
CA ALA A 597 2.69 -14.72 -52.07
C ALA A 597 4.21 -14.68 -51.79
N ARG A 598 4.60 -14.41 -50.54
CA ARG A 598 6.01 -14.31 -50.12
C ARG A 598 6.52 -15.58 -49.44
N ASN A 599 5.64 -16.52 -49.13
CA ASN A 599 5.93 -17.67 -48.24
C ASN A 599 6.63 -17.21 -46.95
N ALA A 600 6.11 -16.15 -46.34
CA ALA A 600 6.74 -15.46 -45.22
C ALA A 600 5.72 -15.11 -44.13
N TYR A 601 6.19 -14.99 -42.90
CA TYR A 601 5.41 -14.53 -41.76
C TYR A 601 6.05 -13.32 -41.09
N ARG A 602 5.22 -12.51 -40.42
CA ARG A 602 5.65 -11.43 -39.55
C ARG A 602 4.96 -11.51 -38.19
N ILE A 603 5.68 -11.13 -37.14
CA ILE A 603 5.16 -11.09 -35.78
C ILE A 603 4.85 -9.64 -35.44
N ILE A 604 3.68 -9.40 -34.87
CA ILE A 604 3.21 -8.08 -34.46
C ILE A 604 2.94 -8.11 -32.96
N ASP A 605 3.46 -7.11 -32.28
CA ASP A 605 3.30 -6.90 -30.85
C ASP A 605 2.82 -5.47 -30.64
N TYR A 606 1.69 -5.33 -29.94
CA TYR A 606 1.07 -4.03 -29.70
C TYR A 606 1.71 -3.39 -28.47
N LYS A 607 1.90 -2.07 -28.49
CA LYS A 607 2.48 -1.31 -27.39
C LYS A 607 1.72 -0.02 -27.15
N PHE A 608 0.95 0.04 -26.07
CA PHE A 608 0.23 1.26 -25.68
C PHE A 608 1.18 2.31 -25.07
N LYS A 609 1.07 3.57 -25.53
CA LYS A 609 1.93 4.68 -25.08
C LYS A 609 1.10 5.92 -24.75
N ALA A 610 1.05 6.26 -23.47
CA ALA A 610 0.40 7.48 -22.97
C ALA A 610 1.30 8.75 -23.06
N SER A 611 2.59 8.58 -23.34
CA SER A 611 3.57 9.65 -23.52
C SER A 611 3.28 10.50 -24.75
N ARG A 612 3.66 11.79 -24.72
CA ARG A 612 3.51 12.71 -25.87
C ARG A 612 4.55 12.50 -26.96
N GLU A 613 5.71 11.94 -26.63
CA GLU A 613 6.78 11.70 -27.60
C GLU A 613 7.32 10.25 -27.50
N PRO A 614 7.78 9.67 -28.62
CA PRO A 614 8.47 8.37 -28.65
C PRO A 614 9.87 8.42 -28.03
N ASP A 615 10.24 7.37 -27.30
CA ASP A 615 11.62 7.16 -26.87
C ASP A 615 12.54 6.95 -28.09
N THR A 616 13.78 7.41 -27.99
CA THR A 616 14.84 7.18 -28.97
C THR A 616 15.04 5.70 -29.30
N LEU A 617 14.90 4.82 -28.31
CA LEU A 617 15.02 3.37 -28.50
C LEU A 617 13.76 2.74 -29.11
N ASP A 618 12.59 3.36 -28.95
CA ASP A 618 11.35 2.89 -29.57
C ASP A 618 11.41 3.03 -31.10
N LYS A 619 12.24 3.95 -31.61
CA LYS A 619 12.52 4.15 -33.05
C LYS A 619 13.62 3.23 -33.60
N ASN A 620 14.40 2.57 -32.75
CA ASN A 620 15.53 1.74 -33.17
C ASN A 620 15.60 0.48 -32.31
N LEU A 621 14.71 -0.47 -32.62
CA LEU A 621 14.62 -1.76 -31.94
C LEU A 621 15.96 -2.53 -31.97
N PRO A 622 16.74 -2.56 -33.08
CA PRO A 622 18.08 -3.16 -33.08
C PRO A 622 19.01 -2.61 -32.01
N LEU A 623 19.09 -1.28 -31.87
CA LEU A 623 19.90 -0.65 -30.84
C LEU A 623 19.37 -0.94 -29.43
N GLY A 624 18.04 -0.95 -29.26
CA GLY A 624 17.39 -1.32 -28.01
C GLY A 624 17.70 -2.75 -27.59
N ALA A 625 17.69 -3.70 -28.51
CA ALA A 625 18.00 -5.11 -28.28
C ALA A 625 19.47 -5.32 -27.88
N VAL A 626 20.41 -4.70 -28.59
CA VAL A 626 21.84 -4.77 -28.27
C VAL A 626 22.19 -4.08 -26.94
N ARG A 627 21.34 -3.18 -26.45
CA ARG A 627 21.46 -2.60 -25.09
C ARG A 627 20.73 -3.39 -24.01
N GLY A 628 20.06 -4.49 -24.36
CA GLY A 628 19.23 -5.28 -23.45
C GLY A 628 17.92 -4.61 -23.05
N LEU A 629 17.56 -3.48 -23.66
CA LEU A 629 16.39 -2.67 -23.32
C LEU A 629 15.14 -3.02 -24.11
N ARG A 630 15.28 -3.76 -25.21
CA ARG A 630 14.19 -4.27 -26.06
C ARG A 630 14.49 -5.71 -26.47
N LEU A 631 14.40 -6.64 -25.51
CA LEU A 631 14.73 -8.06 -25.75
C LEU A 631 13.56 -8.88 -26.28
N GLN A 632 12.33 -8.36 -26.23
CA GLN A 632 11.15 -9.02 -26.81
C GLN A 632 11.32 -9.40 -28.30
N PRO A 633 11.64 -8.47 -29.23
CA PRO A 633 11.76 -8.81 -30.66
C PRO A 633 12.77 -9.91 -30.99
N PRO A 634 14.05 -9.86 -30.55
CA PRO A 634 15.00 -10.91 -30.88
C PRO A 634 14.59 -12.26 -30.28
N LEU A 635 13.98 -12.28 -29.10
CA LEU A 635 13.55 -13.54 -28.47
C LEU A 635 12.31 -14.14 -29.15
N TYR A 636 11.38 -13.31 -29.63
CA TYR A 636 10.26 -13.77 -30.46
C TYR A 636 10.74 -14.44 -31.74
N LEU A 637 11.72 -13.84 -32.44
CA LEU A 637 12.34 -14.47 -33.62
C LEU A 637 13.03 -15.80 -33.29
N ALA A 638 13.74 -15.87 -32.16
CA ALA A 638 14.42 -17.10 -31.73
C ALA A 638 13.40 -18.23 -31.47
N MET A 639 12.27 -17.92 -30.85
CA MET A 639 11.18 -18.88 -30.66
C MET A 639 10.50 -19.28 -31.97
N ALA A 640 10.27 -18.31 -32.86
CA ALA A 640 9.64 -18.55 -34.15
C ALA A 640 10.46 -19.47 -35.05
N GLY A 641 11.80 -19.34 -35.02
CA GLY A 641 12.71 -20.21 -35.77
C GLY A 641 12.61 -21.70 -35.40
N SER A 642 12.17 -22.05 -34.19
CA SER A 642 12.06 -23.45 -33.74
C SER A 642 10.64 -24.03 -33.84
N GLY A 643 9.60 -23.20 -33.72
CA GLY A 643 8.22 -23.68 -33.54
C GLY A 643 7.16 -23.13 -34.48
N MET A 644 7.47 -22.10 -35.28
CA MET A 644 6.43 -21.38 -36.05
C MET A 644 5.82 -22.23 -37.17
N SER A 645 6.64 -22.98 -37.93
CA SER A 645 6.14 -23.79 -39.05
C SER A 645 5.05 -24.77 -38.62
N GLY A 646 5.25 -25.46 -37.49
CA GLY A 646 4.24 -26.38 -36.96
C GLY A 646 2.94 -25.69 -36.54
N ARG A 647 3.01 -24.46 -36.01
CA ARG A 647 1.82 -23.66 -35.65
C ARG A 647 1.06 -23.18 -36.88
N LEU A 648 1.77 -22.73 -37.92
CA LEU A 648 1.15 -22.31 -39.18
C LEU A 648 0.46 -23.49 -39.87
N THR A 649 1.06 -24.68 -39.87
CA THR A 649 0.42 -25.90 -40.39
C THR A 649 -0.85 -26.24 -39.59
N GLN A 650 -0.81 -26.17 -38.26
CA GLN A 650 -1.99 -26.39 -37.40
C GLN A 650 -3.12 -25.37 -37.67
N ALA A 651 -2.76 -24.14 -38.05
CA ALA A 651 -3.71 -23.10 -38.41
C ALA A 651 -4.24 -23.19 -39.86
N GLY A 652 -3.91 -24.26 -40.59
CA GLY A 652 -4.48 -24.52 -41.92
C GLY A 652 -3.76 -23.83 -43.08
N VAL A 653 -2.55 -23.30 -42.87
CA VAL A 653 -1.73 -22.73 -43.94
C VAL A 653 -1.16 -23.84 -44.82
N THR A 654 -1.64 -23.93 -46.07
CA THR A 654 -1.18 -24.91 -47.06
C THR A 654 -0.02 -24.33 -47.89
N GLY A 655 1.11 -25.05 -47.94
CA GLY A 655 2.37 -24.58 -48.54
C GLY A 655 3.61 -24.83 -47.67
N CYS A 656 3.43 -25.25 -46.41
CA CYS A 656 4.51 -25.60 -45.47
C CYS A 656 5.00 -27.06 -45.58
N GLU A 657 4.37 -27.87 -46.44
CA GLU A 657 4.68 -29.30 -46.63
C GLU A 657 5.46 -29.49 -47.94
N GLY A 658 6.78 -29.52 -47.83
CA GLY A 658 7.71 -29.85 -48.91
C GLY A 658 9.16 -29.80 -48.39
N GLU A 659 9.98 -30.80 -48.73
CA GLU A 659 11.39 -30.84 -48.36
C GLU A 659 12.09 -29.55 -48.84
N GLY A 660 12.42 -28.64 -47.92
CA GLY A 660 13.20 -27.42 -48.17
C GLY A 660 12.44 -26.08 -48.20
N MET A 661 11.11 -26.03 -48.00
CA MET A 661 10.32 -24.79 -48.11
C MET A 661 9.89 -24.23 -46.73
N THR A 662 10.85 -24.00 -45.82
CA THR A 662 10.53 -23.37 -44.53
C THR A 662 10.12 -21.90 -44.72
N PRO A 663 9.00 -21.45 -44.13
CA PRO A 663 8.57 -20.06 -44.26
C PRO A 663 9.58 -19.10 -43.64
N SER A 664 9.90 -18.01 -44.35
CA SER A 664 10.86 -17.02 -43.87
C SER A 664 10.22 -16.06 -42.87
N ALA A 665 10.93 -15.73 -41.79
CA ALA A 665 10.55 -14.64 -40.90
C ALA A 665 10.93 -13.30 -41.56
N GLU A 666 9.97 -12.43 -41.85
CA GLU A 666 10.25 -11.08 -42.35
C GLU A 666 10.79 -10.19 -41.21
N GLY A 667 10.25 -10.37 -40.01
CA GLY A 667 10.67 -9.61 -38.82
C GLY A 667 9.64 -9.62 -37.69
N VAL A 668 9.90 -8.75 -36.72
CA VAL A 668 8.97 -8.41 -35.63
C VAL A 668 8.68 -6.92 -35.69
N TRP A 669 7.40 -6.55 -35.64
CA TRP A 669 6.96 -5.16 -35.62
C TRP A 669 6.34 -4.80 -34.28
N PHE A 670 6.75 -3.67 -33.74
CA PHE A 670 6.06 -3.03 -32.63
C PHE A 670 5.07 -2.00 -33.18
N TYR A 671 3.80 -2.23 -32.85
CA TYR A 671 2.68 -1.38 -33.24
C TYR A 671 2.36 -0.47 -32.05
N TYR A 672 2.86 0.77 -32.11
CA TYR A 672 2.67 1.73 -31.04
C TYR A 672 1.30 2.38 -31.13
N LEU A 673 0.46 2.06 -30.14
CA LEU A 673 -0.86 2.64 -29.92
C LEU A 673 -0.69 3.93 -29.09
N ALA A 674 -0.40 5.04 -29.77
CA ALA A 674 0.02 6.29 -29.13
C ALA A 674 -0.91 7.47 -29.47
N GLN A 675 -2.01 7.61 -28.72
CA GLN A 675 -3.04 8.64 -28.94
C GLN A 675 -2.52 10.09 -28.97
N ARG A 676 -1.37 10.36 -28.32
CA ARG A 676 -0.85 11.71 -28.08
C ARG A 676 0.42 12.02 -28.86
N TRP A 677 0.93 11.09 -29.66
CA TRP A 677 2.06 11.41 -30.54
C TRP A 677 1.52 12.31 -31.64
N GLU A 678 2.19 13.45 -31.86
CA GLU A 678 1.86 14.28 -33.02
C GLU A 678 1.92 13.39 -34.24
N ALA A 679 0.80 13.30 -34.95
CA ALA A 679 0.65 12.43 -36.10
C ALA A 679 1.70 12.83 -37.13
N ARG A 680 2.81 12.10 -37.20
CA ARG A 680 3.81 12.28 -38.24
C ARG A 680 3.12 11.87 -39.53
N HIS A 681 2.64 12.85 -40.28
CA HIS A 681 1.85 12.67 -41.51
C HIS A 681 0.40 12.17 -41.30
N GLY A 682 -0.23 12.46 -40.15
CA GLY A 682 -1.65 12.15 -39.96
C GLY A 682 -1.98 10.69 -39.64
N GLN A 683 -0.98 9.86 -39.30
CA GLN A 683 -1.15 8.45 -38.95
C GLN A 683 -1.38 8.23 -37.45
N ALA A 684 -2.41 7.45 -37.11
CA ALA A 684 -2.74 6.99 -35.76
C ALA A 684 -1.84 5.82 -35.30
N LEU A 685 -1.28 5.05 -36.24
CA LEU A 685 -0.47 3.86 -35.97
C LEU A 685 1.01 4.07 -36.33
N THR A 686 1.88 4.14 -35.31
CA THR A 686 3.34 4.21 -35.52
C THR A 686 3.97 2.82 -35.41
N ARG A 687 4.89 2.50 -36.33
CA ARG A 687 5.48 1.17 -36.44
C ARG A 687 6.99 1.24 -36.28
N ALA A 688 7.57 0.26 -35.59
CA ALA A 688 9.01 0.04 -35.57
C ALA A 688 9.32 -1.41 -35.88
N GLU A 689 10.29 -1.61 -36.77
CA GLU A 689 10.66 -2.93 -37.27
C GLU A 689 11.95 -3.44 -36.61
N PHE A 690 11.95 -4.74 -36.32
CA PHE A 690 13.13 -5.52 -35.99
C PHE A 690 13.32 -6.59 -37.06
N PRO A 691 14.47 -6.61 -37.77
CA PRO A 691 14.63 -7.40 -38.98
C PRO A 691 14.67 -8.91 -38.70
N GLY A 692 14.01 -9.72 -39.52
CA GLY A 692 13.90 -11.18 -39.34
C GLY A 692 15.23 -11.93 -39.43
N ASN A 693 16.21 -11.37 -40.14
CA ASN A 693 17.56 -11.92 -40.27
C ASN A 693 18.49 -11.55 -39.10
N ALA A 694 18.01 -10.96 -38.01
CA ALA A 694 18.86 -10.49 -36.92
C ALA A 694 19.79 -11.57 -36.32
N TRP A 695 19.35 -12.82 -36.29
CA TRP A 695 20.15 -13.96 -35.77
C TRP A 695 21.12 -14.57 -36.78
N THR A 696 21.02 -14.19 -38.06
CA THR A 696 21.90 -14.67 -39.14
C THR A 696 22.78 -13.57 -39.73
N ALA A 697 22.43 -12.30 -39.48
CA ALA A 697 23.17 -11.12 -39.90
C ALA A 697 24.11 -10.59 -38.79
N GLY A 698 24.68 -9.39 -38.98
CA GLY A 698 25.65 -8.76 -38.07
C GLY A 698 25.15 -8.44 -36.64
N LEU A 699 23.89 -8.72 -36.32
CA LEU A 699 23.33 -8.52 -34.98
C LEU A 699 23.49 -9.76 -34.07
N ARG A 700 23.82 -10.93 -34.62
CA ARG A 700 23.95 -12.19 -33.85
C ARG A 700 24.94 -12.08 -32.68
N GLU A 701 26.19 -11.72 -32.97
CA GLU A 701 27.24 -11.68 -31.94
C GLU A 701 26.95 -10.63 -30.83
N PRO A 702 26.50 -9.41 -31.15
CA PRO A 702 26.03 -8.46 -30.14
C PRO A 702 24.89 -9.02 -29.27
N LEU A 703 23.89 -9.68 -29.86
CA LEU A 703 22.75 -10.24 -29.12
C LEU A 703 23.16 -11.40 -28.20
N GLU A 704 23.97 -12.33 -28.70
CA GLU A 704 24.52 -13.43 -27.89
C GLU A 704 25.34 -12.91 -26.70
N ARG A 705 26.10 -11.83 -26.91
CA ARG A 705 26.89 -11.18 -25.85
C ARG A 705 26.00 -10.63 -24.73
N VAL A 706 24.90 -9.96 -25.09
CA VAL A 706 23.93 -9.43 -24.12
C VAL A 706 23.28 -10.55 -23.33
N LEU A 707 22.78 -11.58 -24.02
CA LEU A 707 22.11 -12.71 -23.39
C LEU A 707 23.05 -13.48 -22.46
N ARG A 708 24.29 -13.75 -22.89
CA ARG A 708 25.30 -14.41 -22.06
C ARG A 708 25.56 -13.65 -20.77
N HIS A 709 25.61 -12.31 -20.84
CA HIS A 709 25.84 -11.49 -19.66
C HIS A 709 24.63 -11.45 -18.72
N VAL A 710 23.42 -11.28 -19.25
CA VAL A 710 22.18 -11.29 -18.47
C VAL A 710 22.00 -12.64 -17.77
N LEU A 711 22.09 -13.74 -18.52
CA LEU A 711 21.92 -15.10 -17.99
C LEU A 711 23.05 -15.48 -17.02
N GLY A 712 24.29 -15.13 -17.36
CA GLY A 712 25.43 -15.33 -16.46
C GLY A 712 25.29 -14.55 -15.15
N GLY A 713 24.75 -13.34 -15.22
CA GLY A 713 24.44 -12.52 -14.04
C GLY A 713 23.36 -13.12 -13.16
N ILE A 714 22.26 -13.60 -13.75
CA ILE A 714 21.18 -14.30 -13.03
C ILE A 714 21.71 -15.59 -12.39
N LYS A 715 22.43 -16.43 -13.14
CA LYS A 715 23.00 -17.70 -12.66
C LYS A 715 23.99 -17.49 -11.51
N ALA A 716 24.82 -16.44 -11.58
CA ALA A 716 25.78 -16.08 -10.53
C ALA A 716 25.14 -15.38 -9.32
N GLY A 717 23.84 -15.02 -9.37
CA GLY A 717 23.15 -14.31 -8.31
C GLY A 717 23.58 -12.85 -8.14
N ARG A 718 23.82 -12.16 -9.26
CA ARG A 718 24.21 -10.75 -9.30
C ARG A 718 22.96 -9.88 -9.49
N PHE A 719 22.43 -9.33 -8.40
CA PHE A 719 21.18 -8.57 -8.35
C PHE A 719 21.37 -7.16 -7.76
N PHE A 720 22.47 -6.51 -8.14
CA PHE A 720 22.82 -5.20 -7.60
C PHE A 720 21.88 -4.08 -8.04
N ILE A 721 21.85 -3.01 -7.26
CA ILE A 721 21.06 -1.81 -7.55
C ILE A 721 21.76 -1.01 -8.65
N TYR A 722 21.04 -0.72 -9.74
CA TYR A 722 21.50 0.14 -10.82
C TYR A 722 20.53 1.33 -10.96
N PRO A 723 20.88 2.53 -10.47
CA PRO A 723 20.01 3.70 -10.56
C PRO A 723 19.98 4.34 -11.96
N ASP A 724 18.79 4.69 -12.45
CA ASP A 724 18.56 5.42 -13.71
C ASP A 724 17.19 6.14 -13.64
N GLY A 725 16.74 6.80 -14.72
CA GLY A 725 15.47 7.54 -14.76
C GLY A 725 14.22 6.72 -14.42
N TYR A 726 14.22 5.40 -14.67
CA TYR A 726 13.11 4.51 -14.31
C TYR A 726 12.92 4.34 -12.79
N CYS A 727 13.87 4.75 -11.96
CA CYS A 727 13.75 4.65 -10.49
C CYS A 727 12.64 5.54 -9.93
N GLU A 728 12.23 6.59 -10.65
CA GLU A 728 11.20 7.50 -10.19
C GLU A 728 9.84 6.82 -10.04
N HIS A 729 9.51 5.94 -10.99
CA HIS A 729 8.22 5.24 -11.12
C HIS A 729 8.40 3.73 -10.89
N CYS A 730 9.41 3.32 -10.12
CA CYS A 730 9.68 1.90 -9.85
C CYS A 730 8.83 1.40 -8.70
N ASP A 731 8.08 0.31 -8.91
CA ASP A 731 7.22 -0.34 -7.91
C ASP A 731 7.98 -0.73 -6.63
N TYR A 732 9.27 -1.07 -6.77
CA TYR A 732 10.11 -1.50 -5.65
C TYR A 732 10.89 -0.35 -5.01
N ARG A 733 10.55 0.91 -5.29
CA ARG A 733 11.29 2.07 -4.76
C ARG A 733 11.33 2.10 -3.23
N LEU A 734 10.25 1.70 -2.56
CA LEU A 734 10.14 1.71 -1.09
C LEU A 734 11.06 0.67 -0.41
N THR A 735 11.36 -0.44 -1.09
CA THR A 735 12.26 -1.49 -0.58
C THR A 735 13.69 -1.34 -1.13
N CYS A 736 13.85 -0.58 -2.21
CA CYS A 736 15.14 -0.35 -2.85
C CYS A 736 15.96 0.72 -2.13
N ARG A 737 17.22 0.41 -1.84
CA ARG A 737 18.15 1.30 -1.14
C ARG A 737 18.92 2.21 -2.10
N THR A 738 18.24 2.75 -3.12
CA THR A 738 18.88 3.58 -4.18
C THR A 738 19.58 4.81 -3.64
N THR A 739 19.11 5.38 -2.53
CA THR A 739 19.67 6.58 -1.89
C THR A 739 20.73 6.26 -0.82
N HIS A 740 20.98 4.99 -0.53
CA HIS A 740 21.95 4.56 0.48
C HIS A 740 23.38 4.77 -0.03
N GLN A 741 24.11 5.70 0.59
CA GLN A 741 25.44 6.14 0.15
C GLN A 741 26.49 5.01 0.12
N PRO A 742 26.65 4.17 1.18
CA PRO A 742 27.61 3.07 1.15
C PRO A 742 27.36 2.07 0.02
N THR A 743 26.09 1.70 -0.23
CA THR A 743 25.73 0.80 -1.34
C THR A 743 26.01 1.44 -2.70
N SER A 744 25.68 2.72 -2.85
CA SER A 744 25.96 3.48 -4.09
C SER A 744 27.47 3.59 -4.36
N TRP A 745 28.28 3.78 -3.31
CA TRP A 745 29.73 3.83 -3.43
C TRP A 745 30.31 2.48 -3.86
N ARG A 746 29.85 1.38 -3.25
CA ARG A 746 30.22 0.00 -3.64
C ARG A 746 29.88 -0.29 -5.11
N ALA A 747 28.66 0.03 -5.54
CA ALA A 747 28.24 -0.20 -6.92
C ALA A 747 29.07 0.60 -7.96
N ARG A 748 29.55 1.80 -7.59
CA ARG A 748 30.43 2.60 -8.47
C ARG A 748 31.87 2.08 -8.49
N SER A 749 32.33 1.53 -7.37
CA SER A 749 33.72 1.11 -7.16
C SER A 749 33.99 -0.33 -7.62
N ASP A 750 32.99 -1.20 -7.55
CA ASP A 750 33.08 -2.59 -7.99
C ASP A 750 33.00 -2.70 -9.52
N HIS A 751 34.09 -2.31 -10.18
CA HIS A 751 34.19 -2.36 -11.63
C HIS A 751 34.14 -3.78 -12.18
N ALA A 752 34.65 -4.78 -11.44
CA ALA A 752 34.65 -6.16 -11.90
C ALA A 752 33.22 -6.69 -12.10
N THR A 753 32.32 -6.37 -11.17
CA THR A 753 30.93 -6.82 -11.22
C THR A 753 30.04 -5.94 -12.11
N VAL A 754 30.19 -4.61 -12.02
CA VAL A 754 29.22 -3.66 -12.61
C VAL A 754 29.61 -3.17 -14.00
N ARG A 755 30.91 -3.11 -14.35
CA ARG A 755 31.35 -2.58 -15.66
C ARG A 755 30.80 -3.40 -16.84
N PRO A 756 30.84 -4.74 -16.84
CA PRO A 756 30.30 -5.52 -17.94
C PRO A 756 28.81 -5.23 -18.23
N TYR A 757 28.01 -5.04 -17.17
CA TYR A 757 26.60 -4.64 -17.29
C TYR A 757 26.45 -3.24 -17.87
N ARG A 758 27.27 -2.28 -17.39
CA ARG A 758 27.27 -0.90 -17.90
C ARG A 758 27.67 -0.82 -19.37
N ASP A 759 28.59 -1.67 -19.81
CA ASP A 759 29.08 -1.69 -21.18
C ASP A 759 27.98 -2.15 -22.15
N ILE A 760 27.11 -3.08 -21.74
CA ILE A 760 25.89 -3.46 -22.49
C ILE A 760 24.94 -2.27 -22.62
N ARG A 761 24.65 -1.56 -21.53
CA ARG A 761 23.77 -0.38 -21.52
C ARG A 761 24.25 0.73 -22.46
N ARG A 762 25.56 0.77 -22.75
CA ARG A 762 26.22 1.80 -23.58
C ARG A 762 26.65 1.29 -24.96
N ALA A 763 26.25 0.07 -25.32
CA ALA A 763 26.58 -0.51 -26.61
C ALA A 763 26.11 0.38 -27.77
N LYS A 764 26.89 0.36 -28.86
CA LYS A 764 26.58 1.02 -30.12
C LYS A 764 26.54 -0.05 -31.21
N LEU A 765 25.66 0.12 -32.19
CA LEU A 765 25.76 -0.62 -33.44
C LEU A 765 27.02 -0.10 -34.15
N SER A 766 27.95 -0.98 -34.49
CA SER A 766 29.11 -0.60 -35.30
C SER A 766 28.66 -0.33 -36.73
N ASP A 767 28.98 0.84 -37.27
CA ASP A 767 28.82 1.14 -38.69
C ASP A 767 29.65 0.14 -39.53
N SER A 768 29.08 -0.30 -40.66
CA SER A 768 29.75 -1.14 -41.66
C SER A 768 31.16 -0.61 -42.04
N PRO A 769 32.09 -1.46 -42.52
CA PRO A 769 33.46 -1.07 -42.86
C PRO A 769 33.62 -0.07 -44.02
N ALA A 770 32.56 0.59 -44.48
CA ALA A 770 32.56 1.45 -45.67
C ALA A 770 32.82 2.94 -45.38
N ASP A 771 32.68 3.42 -44.15
CA ASP A 771 32.75 4.87 -43.83
C ASP A 771 34.06 5.33 -43.15
N ARG A 772 35.17 4.61 -43.37
CA ARG A 772 36.48 5.00 -42.78
C ARG A 772 37.23 6.14 -43.49
N ASN A 773 36.64 6.81 -44.49
CA ASN A 773 37.29 7.92 -45.19
C ASN A 773 36.43 9.20 -45.20
N VAL A 774 36.26 9.83 -44.03
CA VAL A 774 35.97 11.28 -43.95
C VAL A 774 36.78 11.85 -42.77
N PRO A 775 37.65 12.85 -42.97
CA PRO A 775 38.41 13.46 -41.87
C PRO A 775 37.46 14.16 -40.90
N SER A 776 37.59 13.83 -39.62
CA SER A 776 36.86 14.46 -38.53
C SER A 776 37.26 15.94 -38.39
N SER A 777 36.29 16.85 -38.52
CA SER A 777 36.50 18.26 -38.16
C SER A 777 36.49 18.42 -36.62
N PRO A 778 37.22 19.40 -36.07
CA PRO A 778 37.42 19.51 -34.64
C PRO A 778 36.15 19.98 -33.93
N ARG A 779 35.68 19.17 -32.97
CA ARG A 779 34.58 19.50 -32.06
C ARG A 779 34.87 20.79 -31.29
N THR A 780 34.03 21.80 -31.51
CA THR A 780 33.91 22.99 -30.68
C THR A 780 33.42 22.62 -29.28
N ARG A 781 34.22 22.93 -28.26
CA ARG A 781 33.83 22.88 -26.84
C ARG A 781 32.70 23.88 -26.60
N ARG A 782 31.52 23.43 -26.18
CA ARG A 782 30.53 24.31 -25.54
C ARG A 782 31.03 24.71 -24.13
N PRO A 783 30.90 25.99 -23.74
CA PRO A 783 31.43 26.48 -22.48
C PRO A 783 30.56 26.05 -21.28
N ARG A 784 31.23 25.83 -20.14
CA ARG A 784 30.60 25.70 -18.82
C ARG A 784 29.86 27.00 -18.48
N LYS A 785 28.59 26.91 -18.08
CA LYS A 785 27.87 28.03 -17.43
C LYS A 785 28.57 28.36 -16.10
N PRO A 786 28.82 29.65 -15.78
CA PRO A 786 29.31 30.04 -14.48
C PRO A 786 28.15 30.05 -13.45
N SER A 787 28.47 29.58 -12.25
CA SER A 787 27.69 29.77 -11.03
C SER A 787 27.61 31.26 -10.68
N GLY A 788 26.39 31.80 -10.59
CA GLY A 788 26.13 33.16 -10.10
C GLY A 788 26.18 33.22 -8.57
N PRO A 789 26.56 34.39 -7.99
CA PRO A 789 26.82 34.53 -6.56
C PRO A 789 25.52 34.73 -5.76
N ALA A 790 25.58 34.34 -4.48
CA ALA A 790 24.63 34.70 -3.45
C ALA A 790 24.64 36.23 -3.25
N GLY A 791 23.46 36.84 -3.29
CA GLY A 791 23.23 38.22 -2.88
C GLY A 791 22.67 38.26 -1.47
N GLU A 792 23.43 38.85 -0.56
CA GLU A 792 22.95 39.42 0.70
C GLU A 792 22.16 40.71 0.43
N GLY A 793 21.15 40.98 1.26
CA GLY A 793 20.74 42.35 1.61
C GLY A 793 19.30 42.77 1.30
N SER A 794 18.38 42.48 2.23
CA SER A 794 17.50 43.43 2.97
C SER A 794 16.31 42.70 3.60
#